data_AF-A0A1D2NBN9-F1
#
_entry.id   AF-A0A1D2NBN9-F1
#
_cell.length_a   1.000
_cell.length_b   1.000
_cell.length_c   1.000
_cell.angle_alpha   90.00
_cell.angle_beta   90.00
_cell.angle_gamma   90.00
#
_symmetry.space_group_name_H-M   'P 1'
#
loop_
_entity.id
_entity.type
_entity.pdbx_description
1 polymer ?
#
loop_
_entity_poly.entity_id
_entity_poly.type
_entity_poly.pdbx_seq_one_letter_code
_entity_poly.pdbx_strand_id
1 'polypeptide(L)'
;MSSAATNVRLATPSIFTRTFMLGIMGTLSMYLTSWENSDRVRDNYLDKHRDYGDTFDFIIVGGGTAGSILANRLSEDYKVLMLEAGGDPHPFQRVPLLSNWLLQYSQLDWKHITMPQKQAFKGSTQSRASISQGRGLGGTSNLDYMMYLRGHPKDFDEWADLTKDSSWSYDSVLKYFKSLEQYSGPWEGEYHGDSGEMRIKRPAYTGLGERFCHAAQQNGYPQVDLNGPFVEGCDILTYPTKKGYRDSVHSSFLRKIKDHWNLAIHKYAHVNKILIKGDENRAKGVEYDRHGKAQVAYATKEIIVTAGAIQTAKILMLSGIGQRAELDSLGIPVIADLPVGKRLQDHLSVYLGPFFVDTGASLDIDRDVSAGAALSLARDNGPLTTTGFQAAAVISSGLEKLHGGRNWPDLQLTMYGLSHHKSADEDFSHAYHLKKDLLKTYFEHSKGSDSFSIVVSGGRPKSSGTVKLLNRNPYAPLIINPNYFDKVYDLVVMVDGVKKAIRLVENSTVFHDINARLTNEVLPGCETFRFRSDAYWECYVKTMSVSFGNVAGTAAMGSVVDSNMRVIGLKGLRVMDASIMPSIVSTSTGAAVMMIAEKGADLLLKQWQGTQTEGGLLKDTNLVLTKIKENASKMKGTIDSSKAFLETLKLAGSNPDAALEQIDMEDLKKLTQSVGSLAAILGPARCPS
;
A
#
# COMPACT_ATOMS: atom_id res chain seq x y z
N MET A 1 -53.03 -9.67 -40.75
CA MET A 1 -51.97 -9.11 -41.61
C MET A 1 -50.96 -8.42 -40.72
N SER A 2 -49.82 -9.08 -40.54
CA SER A 2 -48.70 -8.67 -39.68
C SER A 2 -47.69 -7.93 -40.56
N SER A 3 -47.34 -6.68 -40.24
CA SER A 3 -46.26 -5.96 -40.91
C SER A 3 -45.03 -5.85 -40.00
N ALA A 4 -43.98 -6.51 -40.46
CA ALA A 4 -42.59 -6.46 -40.03
C ALA A 4 -42.08 -5.08 -39.56
N ALA A 5 -41.46 -5.05 -38.39
CA ALA A 5 -40.41 -4.11 -38.04
C ALA A 5 -39.17 -4.93 -37.65
N THR A 6 -38.27 -5.08 -38.62
CA THR A 6 -37.02 -5.81 -38.52
C THR A 6 -36.06 -5.03 -37.62
N ASN A 7 -35.79 -5.52 -36.42
CA ASN A 7 -34.68 -5.05 -35.59
C ASN A 7 -33.37 -5.47 -36.24
N VAL A 8 -32.72 -4.55 -36.95
CA VAL A 8 -31.33 -4.68 -37.36
C VAL A 8 -30.47 -4.62 -36.09
N ARG A 9 -30.05 -5.79 -35.59
CA ARG A 9 -28.93 -5.89 -34.66
C ARG A 9 -27.69 -5.36 -35.40
N LEU A 10 -27.22 -4.18 -35.02
CA LEU A 10 -25.87 -3.72 -35.35
C LEU A 10 -24.87 -4.62 -34.61
N ALA A 11 -24.60 -5.78 -35.18
CA ALA A 11 -23.41 -6.55 -34.88
C ALA A 11 -22.22 -5.86 -35.54
N THR A 12 -21.46 -5.08 -34.78
CA THR A 12 -19.99 -4.99 -34.86
C THR A 12 -19.45 -3.94 -33.87
N PRO A 13 -18.95 -4.40 -32.72
CA PRO A 13 -17.73 -3.84 -32.16
C PRO A 13 -16.78 -4.97 -31.76
N SER A 14 -16.28 -5.76 -32.72
CA SER A 14 -15.50 -6.98 -32.36
C SER A 14 -14.06 -7.03 -32.86
N ILE A 15 -13.63 -6.15 -33.77
CA ILE A 15 -12.25 -6.16 -34.27
C ILE A 15 -11.47 -4.95 -33.76
N PHE A 16 -11.97 -3.73 -33.95
CA PHE A 16 -11.24 -2.50 -33.59
C PHE A 16 -10.97 -2.38 -32.08
N THR A 17 -11.87 -2.89 -31.25
CA THR A 17 -11.79 -2.82 -29.79
C THR A 17 -10.91 -3.91 -29.18
N ARG A 18 -10.91 -5.11 -29.77
CA ARG A 18 -10.02 -6.22 -29.38
C ARG A 18 -8.56 -5.94 -29.74
N THR A 19 -8.31 -5.37 -30.92
CA THR A 19 -6.96 -4.96 -31.34
C THR A 19 -6.39 -3.83 -30.48
N PHE A 20 -7.24 -2.95 -29.94
CA PHE A 20 -6.79 -1.82 -29.12
C PHE A 20 -6.26 -2.24 -27.74
N MET A 21 -6.97 -3.10 -27.00
CA MET A 21 -6.49 -3.58 -25.68
C MET A 21 -5.37 -4.62 -25.80
N LEU A 22 -5.44 -5.56 -26.76
CA LEU A 22 -4.34 -6.49 -27.03
C LEU A 22 -3.08 -5.76 -27.52
N GLY A 23 -3.26 -4.69 -28.31
CA GLY A 23 -2.17 -3.79 -28.71
C GLY A 23 -1.54 -3.04 -27.53
N ILE A 24 -2.35 -2.54 -26.59
CA ILE A 24 -1.87 -1.89 -25.36
C ILE A 24 -1.08 -2.87 -24.48
N MET A 25 -1.53 -4.11 -24.35
CA MET A 25 -0.82 -5.12 -23.54
C MET A 25 0.50 -5.55 -24.17
N GLY A 26 0.51 -5.81 -25.49
CA GLY A 26 1.74 -6.13 -26.23
C GLY A 26 2.76 -4.99 -26.28
N THR A 27 2.33 -3.75 -26.02
CA THR A 27 3.20 -2.56 -25.98
C THR A 27 3.25 -1.88 -24.61
N LEU A 28 2.74 -2.54 -23.56
CA LEU A 28 2.60 -1.97 -22.21
C LEU A 28 3.95 -1.49 -21.67
N SER A 29 5.00 -2.29 -21.84
CA SER A 29 6.37 -1.93 -21.47
C SER A 29 6.84 -0.61 -22.11
N MET A 30 6.45 -0.36 -23.37
CA MET A 30 6.80 0.87 -24.09
C MET A 30 6.05 2.07 -23.53
N TYR A 31 4.75 1.93 -23.25
CA TYR A 31 3.95 2.98 -22.61
C TYR A 31 4.48 3.33 -21.22
N LEU A 32 4.76 2.34 -20.38
CA LEU A 32 5.29 2.55 -19.04
C LEU A 32 6.66 3.26 -19.09
N THR A 33 7.53 2.83 -20.00
CA THR A 33 8.86 3.46 -20.18
C THR A 33 8.72 4.90 -20.67
N SER A 34 7.85 5.15 -21.64
CA SER A 34 7.60 6.51 -22.15
C SER A 34 7.06 7.42 -21.05
N TRP A 35 6.12 6.94 -20.24
CA TRP A 35 5.58 7.70 -19.10
C TRP A 35 6.65 8.05 -18.08
N GLU A 36 7.43 7.07 -17.61
CA GLU A 36 8.50 7.32 -16.62
C GLU A 36 9.51 8.35 -17.15
N ASN A 37 9.92 8.21 -18.42
CA ASN A 37 10.86 9.16 -19.04
C ASN A 37 10.28 10.57 -19.12
N SER A 38 9.04 10.72 -19.57
CA SER A 38 8.37 12.02 -19.63
C SER A 38 8.21 12.64 -18.24
N ASP A 39 7.81 11.85 -17.25
CA ASP A 39 7.67 12.33 -15.87
C ASP A 39 9.01 12.74 -15.26
N ARG A 40 10.08 11.97 -15.50
CA ARG A 40 11.45 12.28 -15.07
C ARG A 40 12.00 13.56 -15.69
N VAL A 41 11.79 13.77 -16.98
CA VAL A 41 12.19 15.01 -17.68
C VAL A 41 11.45 16.22 -17.09
N ARG A 42 10.13 16.08 -16.87
CA ARG A 42 9.32 17.13 -16.24
C ARG A 42 9.80 17.44 -14.82
N ASP A 43 10.08 16.42 -14.01
CA ASP A 43 10.58 16.58 -12.64
C ASP A 43 11.93 17.32 -12.61
N ASN A 44 12.89 16.91 -13.45
CA ASN A 44 14.20 17.54 -13.56
C ASN A 44 14.11 18.99 -14.06
N TYR A 45 13.15 19.31 -14.95
CA TYR A 45 12.92 20.69 -15.37
C TYR A 45 12.39 21.56 -14.22
N LEU A 46 11.42 21.07 -13.45
CA LEU A 46 10.85 21.79 -12.31
C LEU A 46 11.87 21.97 -11.17
N ASP A 47 12.71 20.97 -10.94
CA ASP A 47 13.77 20.99 -9.92
C ASP A 47 14.72 22.17 -10.10
N LYS A 48 15.14 22.45 -11.35
CA LYS A 48 16.02 23.59 -11.66
C LYS A 48 15.42 24.96 -11.32
N HIS A 49 14.12 25.03 -11.07
CA HIS A 49 13.38 26.26 -10.81
C HIS A 49 12.81 26.31 -9.39
N ARG A 50 13.12 25.33 -8.53
CA ARG A 50 12.66 25.27 -7.14
C ARG A 50 13.87 25.13 -6.22
N ASP A 51 14.06 26.11 -5.34
CA ASP A 51 15.04 26.01 -4.26
C ASP A 51 14.31 25.80 -2.93
N TYR A 52 14.40 24.59 -2.39
CA TYR A 52 13.84 24.24 -1.09
C TYR A 52 14.89 24.33 0.04
N GLY A 53 16.15 24.66 -0.27
CA GLY A 53 17.29 24.46 0.62
C GLY A 53 17.58 22.98 0.88
N ASP A 54 18.60 22.72 1.71
CA ASP A 54 19.03 21.37 2.07
C ASP A 54 18.53 20.91 3.46
N THR A 55 17.92 21.81 4.22
CA THR A 55 17.57 21.59 5.63
C THR A 55 16.05 21.63 5.84
N PHE A 56 15.55 20.61 6.54
CA PHE A 56 14.13 20.34 6.79
C PHE A 56 13.92 19.97 8.26
N ASP A 57 12.68 20.10 8.76
CA ASP A 57 12.33 19.60 10.09
C ASP A 57 12.34 18.07 10.08
N PHE A 58 11.65 17.49 9.09
CA PHE A 58 11.59 16.05 8.89
C PHE A 58 12.03 15.66 7.48
N ILE A 59 12.77 14.55 7.38
CA ILE A 59 13.03 13.88 6.10
C ILE A 59 12.35 12.51 6.13
N ILE A 60 11.46 12.27 5.18
CA ILE A 60 10.79 10.99 4.95
C ILE A 60 11.52 10.26 3.83
N VAL A 61 12.04 9.08 4.14
CA VAL A 61 12.75 8.20 3.19
C VAL A 61 11.76 7.16 2.67
N GLY A 62 11.39 7.27 1.39
CA GLY A 62 10.35 6.47 0.74
C GLY A 62 9.01 7.21 0.71
N GLY A 63 8.46 7.43 -0.48
CA GLY A 63 7.14 8.01 -0.70
C GLY A 63 6.03 6.98 -0.75
N GLY A 64 6.21 5.83 -0.09
CA GLY A 64 5.29 4.68 -0.13
C GLY A 64 3.99 4.88 0.65
N THR A 65 3.36 3.78 1.05
CA THR A 65 2.08 3.78 1.78
C THR A 65 2.14 4.66 3.04
N ALA A 66 3.10 4.39 3.92
CA ALA A 66 3.26 5.14 5.16
C ALA A 66 3.81 6.56 4.93
N GLY A 67 4.84 6.71 4.09
CA GLY A 67 5.44 8.01 3.79
C GLY A 67 4.45 9.04 3.25
N SER A 68 3.48 8.61 2.43
CA SER A 68 2.41 9.49 1.91
C SER A 68 1.49 10.03 3.00
N ILE A 69 1.16 9.21 4.02
CA ILE A 69 0.33 9.62 5.15
C ILE A 69 1.13 10.54 6.08
N LEU A 70 2.37 10.17 6.42
CA LEU A 70 3.24 10.99 7.26
C LEU A 70 3.50 12.36 6.67
N ALA A 71 3.77 12.45 5.36
CA ALA A 71 3.96 13.73 4.70
C ALA A 71 2.71 14.60 4.77
N ASN A 72 1.52 13.98 4.70
CA ASN A 72 0.27 14.68 4.86
C ASN A 72 0.11 15.27 6.25
N ARG A 73 0.26 14.45 7.30
CA ARG A 73 0.11 14.93 8.68
C ARG A 73 1.20 15.93 9.10
N LEU A 74 2.47 15.65 8.78
CA LEU A 74 3.58 16.46 9.27
C LEU A 74 3.73 17.79 8.52
N SER A 75 3.36 17.85 7.24
CA SER A 75 3.54 19.08 6.45
C SER A 75 2.56 20.20 6.81
N GLU A 76 1.54 19.92 7.63
CA GLU A 76 0.66 20.95 8.18
C GLU A 76 1.46 21.95 9.02
N ASP A 77 2.30 21.46 9.92
CA ASP A 77 3.02 22.28 10.92
C ASP A 77 4.54 22.40 10.67
N TYR A 78 5.12 21.52 9.85
CA TYR A 78 6.57 21.37 9.73
C TYR A 78 7.06 21.36 8.29
N LYS A 79 8.31 21.79 8.08
CA LYS A 79 8.97 21.70 6.77
C LYS A 79 9.43 20.26 6.53
N VAL A 80 8.85 19.59 5.55
CA VAL A 80 9.07 18.15 5.27
C VAL A 80 9.69 17.96 3.90
N LEU A 81 10.73 17.12 3.83
CA LEU A 81 11.25 16.57 2.57
C LEU A 81 10.85 15.10 2.45
N MET A 82 10.27 14.72 1.32
CA MET A 82 10.05 13.33 0.93
C MET A 82 11.02 12.94 -0.20
N LEU A 83 11.72 11.83 -0.03
CA LEU A 83 12.62 11.24 -1.02
C LEU A 83 12.02 9.93 -1.55
N GLU A 84 11.69 9.86 -2.84
CA GLU A 84 11.13 8.66 -3.49
C GLU A 84 11.94 8.25 -4.72
N ALA A 85 12.30 6.97 -4.81
CA ALA A 85 13.14 6.43 -5.89
C ALA A 85 12.42 6.32 -7.25
N GLY A 86 11.08 6.23 -7.24
CA GLY A 86 10.24 6.24 -8.44
C GLY A 86 9.59 7.60 -8.73
N GLY A 87 8.66 7.60 -9.70
CA GLY A 87 7.95 8.77 -10.18
C GLY A 87 6.49 8.86 -9.74
N ASP A 88 5.69 9.62 -10.50
CA ASP A 88 4.23 9.64 -10.35
C ASP A 88 3.60 8.29 -10.77
N PRO A 89 2.54 7.82 -10.11
CA PRO A 89 1.81 6.62 -10.52
C PRO A 89 1.34 6.69 -11.96
N HIS A 90 1.49 5.59 -12.69
CA HIS A 90 1.00 5.48 -14.06
C HIS A 90 -0.55 5.48 -14.06
N PRO A 91 -1.22 6.11 -15.04
CA PRO A 91 -2.69 6.11 -15.12
C PRO A 91 -3.34 4.72 -15.09
N PHE A 92 -2.68 3.70 -15.66
CA PHE A 92 -3.17 2.31 -15.61
C PHE A 92 -3.21 1.70 -14.20
N GLN A 93 -2.35 2.13 -13.28
CA GLN A 93 -2.40 1.69 -11.88
C GLN A 93 -3.70 2.11 -11.18
N ARG A 94 -4.43 3.07 -11.74
CA ARG A 94 -5.74 3.50 -11.20
C ARG A 94 -6.89 2.57 -11.58
N VAL A 95 -6.72 1.68 -12.56
CA VAL A 95 -7.76 0.77 -13.02
C VAL A 95 -7.64 -0.55 -12.24
N PRO A 96 -8.60 -0.88 -11.35
CA PRO A 96 -8.51 -2.05 -10.47
C PRO A 96 -8.17 -3.37 -11.19
N LEU A 97 -8.84 -3.66 -12.31
CA LEU A 97 -8.66 -4.94 -12.99
C LEU A 97 -7.22 -5.15 -13.50
N LEU A 98 -6.48 -4.07 -13.80
CA LEU A 98 -5.12 -4.17 -14.35
C LEU A 98 -4.06 -4.54 -13.32
N SER A 99 -4.40 -4.68 -12.03
CA SER A 99 -3.42 -4.89 -10.95
C SER A 99 -2.47 -6.07 -11.19
N ASN A 100 -2.99 -7.22 -11.66
CA ASN A 100 -2.19 -8.40 -11.94
C ASN A 100 -1.19 -8.20 -13.09
N TRP A 101 -1.60 -7.43 -14.11
CA TRP A 101 -0.82 -7.18 -15.33
C TRP A 101 0.20 -6.07 -15.20
N LEU A 102 0.21 -5.33 -14.09
CA LEU A 102 1.17 -4.25 -13.85
C LEU A 102 2.34 -4.68 -12.95
N LEU A 103 2.31 -5.93 -12.46
CA LEU A 103 3.40 -6.51 -11.69
C LEU A 103 4.64 -6.73 -12.56
N GLN A 104 5.81 -6.74 -11.93
CA GLN A 104 7.07 -7.14 -12.57
C GLN A 104 7.54 -6.23 -13.73
N TYR A 105 7.08 -4.97 -13.77
CA TYR A 105 7.61 -3.90 -14.61
C TYR A 105 8.48 -2.94 -13.79
N SER A 106 9.75 -2.73 -14.17
CA SER A 106 10.73 -1.95 -13.39
C SER A 106 10.37 -0.48 -13.19
N GLN A 107 9.48 0.04 -14.06
CA GLN A 107 8.93 1.39 -13.99
C GLN A 107 7.99 1.56 -12.79
N LEU A 108 7.36 0.47 -12.32
CA LEU A 108 6.31 0.46 -11.30
C LEU A 108 6.66 -0.40 -10.07
N ASP A 109 7.58 -1.35 -10.22
CA ASP A 109 7.86 -2.43 -9.28
C ASP A 109 9.37 -2.59 -9.07
N TRP A 110 9.78 -2.89 -7.84
CA TRP A 110 11.15 -3.24 -7.50
C TRP A 110 11.58 -4.63 -8.00
N LYS A 111 10.63 -5.51 -8.31
CA LYS A 111 10.87 -6.84 -8.91
C LYS A 111 11.83 -7.71 -8.09
N HIS A 112 11.64 -7.75 -6.77
CA HIS A 112 12.52 -8.54 -5.93
C HIS A 112 12.43 -10.02 -6.25
N ILE A 113 13.57 -10.69 -6.35
CA ILE A 113 13.67 -12.13 -6.55
C ILE A 113 14.38 -12.75 -5.35
N THR A 114 13.80 -13.81 -4.80
CA THR A 114 14.39 -14.50 -3.64
C THR A 114 15.54 -15.42 -4.03
N MET A 115 16.30 -15.87 -3.05
CA MET A 115 17.15 -17.05 -3.15
C MET A 115 16.31 -18.29 -3.49
N PRO A 116 16.89 -19.35 -4.08
CA PRO A 116 16.16 -20.59 -4.33
C PRO A 116 15.56 -21.15 -3.03
N GLN A 117 14.26 -21.43 -3.05
CA GLN A 117 13.51 -21.92 -1.91
C GLN A 117 13.59 -23.45 -1.84
N LYS A 118 14.00 -23.97 -0.68
CA LYS A 118 14.24 -25.40 -0.51
C LYS A 118 12.96 -26.23 -0.54
N GLN A 119 11.87 -25.71 0.02
CA GLN A 119 10.63 -26.47 0.21
C GLN A 119 9.43 -25.92 -0.57
N ALA A 120 9.52 -24.73 -1.17
CA ALA A 120 8.43 -24.06 -1.87
C ALA A 120 8.84 -23.60 -3.28
N PHE A 121 7.90 -23.05 -4.05
CA PHE A 121 8.12 -22.49 -5.39
C PHE A 121 8.76 -23.48 -6.39
N LYS A 122 8.49 -24.79 -6.28
CA LYS A 122 9.07 -25.82 -7.17
C LYS A 122 8.68 -25.64 -8.64
N GLY A 123 7.52 -25.05 -8.89
CA GLY A 123 7.04 -24.68 -10.22
C GLY A 123 7.63 -23.38 -10.77
N SER A 124 8.34 -22.60 -9.95
CA SER A 124 8.97 -21.35 -10.38
C SER A 124 10.34 -21.56 -11.00
N THR A 125 10.76 -20.61 -11.84
CA THR A 125 12.10 -20.63 -12.45
C THR A 125 13.16 -20.60 -11.35
N GLN A 126 14.06 -21.60 -11.38
CA GLN A 126 15.10 -21.81 -10.35
C GLN A 126 14.59 -21.92 -8.90
N SER A 127 13.30 -22.24 -8.71
CA SER A 127 12.64 -22.26 -7.39
C SER A 127 12.73 -20.94 -6.63
N ARG A 128 12.70 -19.82 -7.34
CA ARG A 128 12.74 -18.48 -6.77
C ARG A 128 11.35 -17.86 -6.80
N ALA A 129 11.00 -17.13 -5.75
CA ALA A 129 9.78 -16.34 -5.70
C ALA A 129 10.03 -14.94 -6.28
N SER A 130 9.06 -14.39 -7.01
CA SER A 130 8.95 -12.94 -7.18
C SER A 130 8.23 -12.33 -5.99
N ILE A 131 8.73 -11.19 -5.52
CA ILE A 131 8.13 -10.36 -4.48
C ILE A 131 7.96 -8.96 -5.07
N SER A 132 6.74 -8.64 -5.48
CA SER A 132 6.40 -7.34 -6.03
C SER A 132 6.29 -6.29 -4.93
N GLN A 133 6.97 -5.15 -5.07
CA GLN A 133 6.82 -3.98 -4.20
C GLN A 133 6.80 -2.72 -5.06
N GLY A 134 5.82 -1.84 -4.84
CA GLY A 134 5.65 -0.66 -5.66
C GLY A 134 6.83 0.31 -5.56
N ARG A 135 7.26 0.86 -6.71
CA ARG A 135 8.33 1.84 -6.86
C ARG A 135 7.76 3.13 -7.45
N GLY A 136 7.65 4.18 -6.65
CA GLY A 136 6.97 5.44 -7.00
C GLY A 136 6.08 5.97 -5.87
N LEU A 137 5.57 7.20 -6.04
CA LEU A 137 4.76 7.86 -5.01
C LEU A 137 3.49 7.06 -4.70
N GLY A 138 3.22 6.80 -3.42
CA GLY A 138 2.20 5.89 -2.91
C GLY A 138 2.64 4.42 -2.82
N GLY A 139 3.78 4.06 -3.40
CA GLY A 139 4.39 2.72 -3.32
C GLY A 139 3.42 1.60 -3.69
N THR A 140 3.46 0.50 -2.92
CA THR A 140 2.65 -0.70 -3.15
C THR A 140 1.14 -0.44 -3.13
N SER A 141 0.63 0.63 -2.51
CA SER A 141 -0.81 0.97 -2.57
C SER A 141 -1.32 1.27 -4.00
N ASN A 142 -0.42 1.56 -4.95
CA ASN A 142 -0.75 1.71 -6.37
C ASN A 142 -0.62 0.41 -7.16
N LEU A 143 -0.10 -0.66 -6.56
CA LEU A 143 0.23 -1.92 -7.22
C LEU A 143 -0.53 -3.13 -6.63
N ASP A 144 -0.97 -3.04 -5.38
CA ASP A 144 -1.67 -4.12 -4.66
C ASP A 144 -3.03 -4.50 -5.26
N TYR A 145 -3.69 -5.51 -4.70
CA TYR A 145 -5.02 -5.96 -5.13
C TYR A 145 -6.19 -5.24 -4.45
N MET A 146 -5.94 -4.12 -3.78
CA MET A 146 -6.93 -3.23 -3.15
C MET A 146 -7.73 -3.83 -1.99
N MET A 147 -7.58 -5.12 -1.68
CA MET A 147 -8.28 -5.78 -0.58
C MET A 147 -8.06 -5.05 0.75
N TYR A 148 -9.12 -4.44 1.30
CA TYR A 148 -9.04 -3.73 2.56
C TYR A 148 -9.43 -4.64 3.74
N LEU A 149 -8.41 -5.28 4.31
CA LEU A 149 -8.52 -6.10 5.52
C LEU A 149 -7.48 -5.61 6.53
N ARG A 150 -7.89 -5.41 7.78
CA ARG A 150 -7.06 -4.84 8.84
C ARG A 150 -6.17 -5.85 9.55
N GLY A 151 -6.54 -7.12 9.53
CA GLY A 151 -6.03 -8.15 10.42
C GLY A 151 -6.98 -8.37 11.60
N HIS A 152 -6.66 -9.37 12.43
CA HIS A 152 -7.44 -9.75 13.59
C HIS A 152 -6.96 -9.00 14.85
N PRO A 153 -7.82 -8.64 15.82
CA PRO A 153 -7.42 -7.94 17.05
C PRO A 153 -6.22 -8.55 17.76
N LYS A 154 -6.21 -9.88 17.87
CA LYS A 154 -5.10 -10.65 18.46
C LYS A 154 -3.75 -10.48 17.78
N ASP A 155 -3.70 -10.06 16.51
CA ASP A 155 -2.43 -9.73 15.86
C ASP A 155 -1.79 -8.52 16.54
N PHE A 156 -2.60 -7.51 16.87
CA PHE A 156 -2.16 -6.28 17.53
C PHE A 156 -1.95 -6.48 19.03
N ASP A 157 -2.77 -7.30 19.66
CA ASP A 157 -2.55 -7.68 21.07
C ASP A 157 -1.26 -8.49 21.22
N GLU A 158 -0.93 -9.37 20.25
CA GLU A 158 0.37 -10.02 20.19
C GLU A 158 1.51 -8.99 20.06
N TRP A 159 1.34 -7.91 19.28
CA TRP A 159 2.33 -6.83 19.23
C TRP A 159 2.49 -6.13 20.56
N ALA A 160 1.39 -5.83 21.26
CA ALA A 160 1.43 -5.26 22.60
C ALA A 160 2.17 -6.18 23.58
N ASP A 161 1.92 -7.49 23.51
CA ASP A 161 2.57 -8.49 24.35
C ASP A 161 4.06 -8.64 24.04
N LEU A 162 4.44 -8.64 22.77
CA LEU A 162 5.84 -8.75 22.34
C LEU A 162 6.64 -7.49 22.68
N THR A 163 6.02 -6.32 22.60
CA THR A 163 6.66 -5.03 22.87
C THR A 163 6.54 -4.59 24.33
N LYS A 164 5.67 -5.24 25.12
CA LYS A 164 5.28 -4.84 26.48
C LYS A 164 4.71 -3.43 26.54
N ASP A 165 3.98 -3.04 25.50
CA ASP A 165 3.37 -1.71 25.35
C ASP A 165 1.93 -1.86 24.87
N SER A 166 0.99 -1.64 25.80
CA SER A 166 -0.45 -1.74 25.55
C SER A 166 -0.97 -0.73 24.52
N SER A 167 -0.21 0.31 24.17
CA SER A 167 -0.60 1.25 23.11
C SER A 167 -0.69 0.59 21.73
N TRP A 168 -0.13 -0.62 21.57
CA TRP A 168 -0.22 -1.43 20.35
C TRP A 168 -1.39 -2.43 20.36
N SER A 169 -2.14 -2.54 21.46
CA SER A 169 -3.36 -3.37 21.52
C SER A 169 -4.37 -2.91 20.49
N TYR A 170 -5.25 -3.82 20.06
CA TYR A 170 -6.26 -3.51 19.05
C TYR A 170 -7.12 -2.30 19.43
N ASP A 171 -7.60 -2.27 20.68
CA ASP A 171 -8.42 -1.17 21.21
C ASP A 171 -7.70 0.18 21.11
N SER A 172 -6.39 0.20 21.34
CA SER A 172 -5.58 1.42 21.26
C SER A 172 -5.36 1.90 19.83
N VAL A 173 -5.24 0.97 18.87
CA VAL A 173 -4.97 1.29 17.47
C VAL A 173 -6.21 1.47 16.61
N LEU A 174 -7.38 0.99 17.05
CA LEU A 174 -8.65 1.08 16.32
C LEU A 174 -8.97 2.52 15.89
N LYS A 175 -8.73 3.51 16.77
CA LYS A 175 -8.96 4.92 16.45
C LYS A 175 -8.18 5.42 15.21
N TYR A 176 -6.98 4.88 14.97
CA TYR A 176 -6.16 5.25 13.82
C TYR A 176 -6.63 4.56 12.54
N PHE A 177 -7.17 3.34 12.63
CA PHE A 177 -7.88 2.74 11.50
C PHE A 177 -9.10 3.60 11.10
N LYS A 178 -9.92 3.98 12.09
CA LYS A 178 -11.12 4.81 11.88
C LYS A 178 -10.79 6.20 11.30
N SER A 179 -9.70 6.85 11.74
CA SER A 179 -9.37 8.20 11.26
C SER A 179 -8.96 8.25 9.79
N LEU A 180 -8.44 7.14 9.25
CA LEU A 180 -7.94 7.08 7.87
C LEU A 180 -9.05 6.87 6.84
N GLU A 181 -10.18 6.31 7.25
CA GLU A 181 -11.19 5.80 6.33
C GLU A 181 -12.49 6.60 6.32
N GLN A 182 -13.08 6.61 5.13
CA GLN A 182 -14.45 6.98 4.86
C GLN A 182 -15.13 5.72 4.31
N TYR A 183 -15.60 4.87 5.21
CA TYR A 183 -16.25 3.61 4.85
C TYR A 183 -17.69 3.84 4.39
N SER A 184 -18.09 3.14 3.33
CA SER A 184 -19.43 3.15 2.76
C SER A 184 -19.86 1.72 2.47
N GLY A 185 -20.58 1.15 3.44
CA GLY A 185 -21.10 -0.21 3.42
C GLY A 185 -21.95 -0.46 4.67
N PRO A 186 -22.56 -1.64 4.80
CA PRO A 186 -23.17 -2.05 6.07
C PRO A 186 -22.07 -2.37 7.08
N TRP A 187 -22.17 -1.85 8.30
CA TRP A 187 -21.35 -2.30 9.43
C TRP A 187 -22.17 -2.27 10.72
N GLU A 188 -21.73 -3.05 11.69
CA GLU A 188 -22.28 -3.07 13.05
C GLU A 188 -21.25 -2.52 14.03
N GLY A 189 -21.71 -1.88 15.10
CA GLY A 189 -20.84 -1.39 16.17
C GLY A 189 -19.90 -0.26 15.76
N GLU A 190 -18.77 -0.18 16.47
CA GLU A 190 -17.86 0.98 16.48
C GLU A 190 -16.60 0.78 15.62
N TYR A 191 -16.60 -0.17 14.68
CA TYR A 191 -15.38 -0.58 13.98
C TYR A 191 -14.97 0.35 12.83
N HIS A 192 -15.89 1.07 12.20
CA HIS A 192 -15.59 1.90 11.03
C HIS A 192 -15.59 3.40 11.30
N GLY A 193 -14.79 4.13 10.54
CA GLY A 193 -14.84 5.59 10.38
C GLY A 193 -15.52 5.97 9.07
N ASP A 194 -16.11 7.17 9.04
CA ASP A 194 -16.92 7.67 7.92
C ASP A 194 -16.42 9.02 7.35
N SER A 195 -15.32 9.55 7.89
CA SER A 195 -14.87 10.93 7.67
C SER A 195 -13.40 11.07 7.28
N GLY A 196 -12.63 9.98 7.27
CA GLY A 196 -11.24 9.95 6.83
C GLY A 196 -11.06 10.19 5.32
N GLU A 197 -9.81 10.29 4.87
CA GLU A 197 -9.51 10.69 3.50
C GLU A 197 -9.74 9.60 2.45
N MET A 198 -9.61 8.33 2.86
CA MET A 198 -9.61 7.17 1.99
C MET A 198 -11.02 6.56 1.90
N ARG A 199 -11.60 6.55 0.70
CA ARG A 199 -12.95 6.02 0.50
C ARG A 199 -12.91 4.52 0.36
N ILE A 200 -13.64 3.81 1.20
CA ILE A 200 -13.67 2.35 1.21
C ILE A 200 -15.10 1.90 0.94
N LYS A 201 -15.30 1.07 -0.08
CA LYS A 201 -16.62 0.51 -0.39
C LYS A 201 -16.50 -0.78 -1.18
N ARG A 202 -17.61 -1.52 -1.29
CA ARG A 202 -17.70 -2.64 -2.23
C ARG A 202 -17.60 -2.12 -3.68
N PRO A 203 -16.85 -2.80 -4.57
CA PRO A 203 -16.85 -2.46 -5.99
C PRO A 203 -18.23 -2.71 -6.61
N ALA A 204 -18.53 -2.04 -7.72
CA ALA A 204 -19.81 -2.20 -8.41
C ALA A 204 -19.98 -3.60 -9.01
N TYR A 205 -18.88 -4.25 -9.42
CA TYR A 205 -18.87 -5.63 -9.89
C TYR A 205 -18.31 -6.57 -8.82
N THR A 206 -19.16 -7.43 -8.26
CA THR A 206 -18.81 -8.42 -7.22
C THR A 206 -18.74 -9.85 -7.76
N GLY A 207 -19.19 -10.10 -8.99
CA GLY A 207 -19.08 -11.40 -9.67
C GLY A 207 -19.61 -12.58 -8.84
N LEU A 208 -18.77 -13.60 -8.63
CA LEU A 208 -19.06 -14.78 -7.82
C LEU A 208 -18.94 -14.53 -6.30
N GLY A 209 -18.68 -13.30 -5.86
CA GLY A 209 -18.48 -12.98 -4.45
C GLY A 209 -19.66 -13.32 -3.54
N GLU A 210 -20.89 -12.96 -3.94
CA GLU A 210 -22.11 -13.31 -3.19
C GLU A 210 -22.29 -14.83 -3.12
N ARG A 211 -22.06 -15.51 -4.25
CA ARG A 211 -22.16 -16.98 -4.34
C ARG A 211 -21.12 -17.66 -3.43
N PHE A 212 -19.92 -17.11 -3.36
CA PHE A 212 -18.86 -17.59 -2.48
C PHE A 212 -19.26 -17.45 -1.00
N CYS A 213 -19.83 -16.31 -0.58
CA CYS A 213 -20.27 -16.17 0.81
C CYS A 213 -21.51 -17.02 1.14
N HIS A 214 -22.44 -17.23 0.20
CA HIS A 214 -23.51 -18.21 0.39
C HIS A 214 -22.97 -19.64 0.55
N ALA A 215 -21.95 -20.03 -0.22
CA ALA A 215 -21.29 -21.31 -0.07
C ALA A 215 -20.56 -21.42 1.28
N ALA A 216 -19.92 -20.34 1.74
CA ALA A 216 -19.30 -20.28 3.06
C ALA A 216 -20.34 -20.48 4.18
N GLN A 217 -21.52 -19.84 4.08
CA GLN A 217 -22.64 -20.01 5.02
C GLN A 217 -23.14 -21.46 5.08
N GLN A 218 -23.29 -22.12 3.92
CA GLN A 218 -23.66 -23.54 3.86
C GLN A 218 -22.61 -24.47 4.50
N ASN A 219 -21.36 -24.02 4.60
CA ASN A 219 -20.27 -24.71 5.27
C ASN A 219 -20.05 -24.24 6.73
N GLY A 220 -21.00 -23.48 7.30
CA GLY A 220 -20.99 -23.05 8.70
C GLY A 220 -20.20 -21.77 9.00
N TYR A 221 -19.82 -21.00 7.98
CA TYR A 221 -19.14 -19.71 8.15
C TYR A 221 -20.11 -18.56 7.81
N PRO A 222 -20.56 -17.76 8.79
CA PRO A 222 -21.50 -16.68 8.54
C PRO A 222 -20.92 -15.61 7.62
N GLN A 223 -21.81 -14.86 6.95
CA GLN A 223 -21.40 -13.64 6.26
C GLN A 223 -21.35 -12.49 7.27
N VAL A 224 -20.17 -11.92 7.47
CA VAL A 224 -19.87 -10.91 8.51
C VAL A 224 -18.80 -9.99 7.98
N ASP A 225 -18.81 -8.73 8.40
CA ASP A 225 -17.71 -7.83 8.07
C ASP A 225 -16.39 -8.36 8.66
N LEU A 226 -15.40 -8.53 7.79
CA LEU A 226 -14.10 -9.11 8.15
C LEU A 226 -13.21 -8.12 8.91
N ASN A 227 -13.61 -6.85 8.99
CA ASN A 227 -12.96 -5.80 9.80
C ASN A 227 -13.68 -5.54 11.14
N GLY A 228 -14.66 -6.37 11.50
CA GLY A 228 -15.39 -6.39 12.77
C GLY A 228 -16.76 -7.07 12.59
N PRO A 229 -17.25 -7.95 13.48
CA PRO A 229 -16.89 -8.21 14.89
C PRO A 229 -15.88 -9.36 15.11
N PHE A 230 -15.08 -9.74 14.10
CA PHE A 230 -13.99 -10.72 14.21
C PHE A 230 -14.40 -12.14 14.59
N VAL A 231 -15.44 -12.64 13.94
CA VAL A 231 -15.78 -14.07 13.93
C VAL A 231 -15.27 -14.72 12.64
N GLU A 232 -14.97 -16.02 12.68
CA GLU A 232 -14.68 -16.77 11.45
C GLU A 232 -15.86 -16.63 10.49
N GLY A 233 -15.61 -16.20 9.25
CA GLY A 233 -16.70 -15.83 8.36
C GLY A 233 -16.23 -15.43 6.96
N CYS A 234 -17.18 -14.93 6.16
CA CYS A 234 -16.97 -14.45 4.80
C CYS A 234 -17.51 -13.03 4.64
N ASP A 235 -16.87 -12.23 3.77
CA ASP A 235 -17.56 -11.09 3.16
C ASP A 235 -17.09 -10.85 1.72
N ILE A 236 -17.90 -10.12 0.99
CA ILE A 236 -17.51 -9.46 -0.25
C ILE A 236 -16.41 -8.45 0.08
N LEU A 237 -15.34 -8.48 -0.71
CA LEU A 237 -14.20 -7.60 -0.49
C LEU A 237 -14.59 -6.14 -0.71
N THR A 238 -14.09 -5.28 0.18
CA THR A 238 -14.16 -3.82 0.03
C THR A 238 -12.80 -3.28 -0.42
N TYR A 239 -12.84 -2.21 -1.19
CA TYR A 239 -11.68 -1.60 -1.83
C TYR A 239 -11.59 -0.10 -1.54
N PRO A 240 -10.36 0.44 -1.38
CA PRO A 240 -10.11 1.88 -1.48
C PRO A 240 -10.43 2.36 -2.90
N THR A 241 -11.61 2.95 -3.10
CA THR A 241 -12.15 3.25 -4.44
C THR A 241 -12.84 4.60 -4.49
N LYS A 242 -12.58 5.34 -5.57
CA LYS A 242 -13.24 6.62 -5.88
C LYS A 242 -13.67 6.64 -7.35
N LYS A 243 -14.99 6.64 -7.58
CA LYS A 243 -15.63 6.60 -8.91
C LYS A 243 -15.15 5.40 -9.76
N GLY A 244 -15.09 4.21 -9.16
CA GLY A 244 -14.65 2.98 -9.82
C GLY A 244 -13.13 2.81 -9.96
N TYR A 245 -12.35 3.87 -9.73
CA TYR A 245 -10.88 3.82 -9.77
C TYR A 245 -10.30 3.58 -8.38
N ARG A 246 -9.10 3.00 -8.33
CA ARG A 246 -8.28 2.91 -7.12
C ARG A 246 -8.09 4.27 -6.45
N ASP A 247 -8.41 4.35 -5.17
CA ASP A 247 -8.12 5.49 -4.29
C ASP A 247 -6.93 5.14 -3.38
N SER A 248 -5.74 5.05 -3.98
CA SER A 248 -4.48 4.77 -3.27
C SER A 248 -4.12 5.88 -2.29
N VAL A 249 -3.17 5.64 -1.36
CA VAL A 249 -2.75 6.70 -0.43
C VAL A 249 -2.13 7.91 -1.14
N HIS A 250 -1.53 7.71 -2.32
CA HIS A 250 -1.10 8.82 -3.16
C HIS A 250 -2.30 9.69 -3.56
N SER A 251 -3.40 9.07 -3.98
CA SER A 251 -4.60 9.80 -4.42
C SER A 251 -5.37 10.44 -3.26
N SER A 252 -5.45 9.77 -2.12
CA SER A 252 -6.24 10.19 -0.95
C SER A 252 -5.52 11.21 -0.07
N PHE A 253 -4.20 11.06 0.14
CA PHE A 253 -3.41 11.88 1.06
C PHE A 253 -2.45 12.82 0.33
N LEU A 254 -1.58 12.28 -0.53
CA LEU A 254 -0.44 13.05 -1.05
C LEU A 254 -0.82 14.03 -2.19
N ARG A 255 -1.64 13.60 -3.14
CA ARG A 255 -1.97 14.38 -4.35
C ARG A 255 -2.69 15.70 -4.03
N LYS A 256 -3.42 15.76 -2.91
CA LYS A 256 -4.15 16.95 -2.46
C LYS A 256 -3.22 18.04 -1.91
N ILE A 257 -2.03 17.66 -1.44
CA ILE A 257 -1.08 18.54 -0.74
C ILE A 257 0.26 18.67 -1.47
N LYS A 258 0.39 18.12 -2.68
CA LYS A 258 1.66 18.07 -3.42
C LYS A 258 2.28 19.45 -3.68
N ASP A 259 1.47 20.50 -3.63
CA ASP A 259 1.86 21.90 -3.82
C ASP A 259 1.85 22.68 -2.49
N HIS A 260 1.77 21.99 -1.34
CA HIS A 260 1.81 22.60 -0.03
C HIS A 260 3.20 23.21 0.24
N TRP A 261 3.24 24.44 0.74
CA TRP A 261 4.48 25.23 0.87
C TRP A 261 5.50 24.62 1.83
N ASN A 262 5.05 23.82 2.80
CA ASN A 262 5.89 23.09 3.74
C ASN A 262 6.38 21.73 3.22
N LEU A 263 5.93 21.26 2.06
CA LEU A 263 6.25 19.93 1.54
C LEU A 263 7.10 20.01 0.27
N ALA A 264 8.32 19.46 0.35
CA ALA A 264 9.14 19.18 -0.81
C ALA A 264 9.06 17.69 -1.15
N ILE A 265 8.73 17.35 -2.41
CA ILE A 265 8.70 15.98 -2.90
C ILE A 265 9.79 15.83 -3.97
N HIS A 266 10.84 15.09 -3.66
CA HIS A 266 11.89 14.75 -4.60
C HIS A 266 11.63 13.35 -5.17
N LYS A 267 11.10 13.31 -6.40
CA LYS A 267 10.97 12.08 -7.18
C LYS A 267 12.30 11.69 -7.78
N TYR A 268 12.43 10.41 -8.14
CA TYR A 268 13.65 9.83 -8.69
C TYR A 268 14.88 10.05 -7.79
N ALA A 269 14.66 10.11 -6.47
CA ALA A 269 15.66 10.28 -5.43
C ALA A 269 15.91 8.92 -4.74
N HIS A 270 16.97 8.25 -5.15
CA HIS A 270 17.38 6.95 -4.58
C HIS A 270 18.23 7.18 -3.35
N VAL A 271 17.71 6.83 -2.17
CA VAL A 271 18.44 6.99 -0.91
C VAL A 271 19.52 5.92 -0.76
N ASN A 272 20.75 6.35 -0.50
CA ASN A 272 21.93 5.49 -0.39
C ASN A 272 22.17 5.07 1.07
N LYS A 273 22.18 6.04 1.99
CA LYS A 273 22.38 5.82 3.43
C LYS A 273 21.95 7.04 4.25
N ILE A 274 21.83 6.82 5.55
CA ILE A 274 21.58 7.82 6.57
C ILE A 274 22.91 8.25 7.17
N LEU A 275 23.10 9.56 7.32
CA LEU A 275 24.28 10.16 7.91
C LEU A 275 24.08 10.28 9.43
N ILE A 276 24.86 9.51 10.17
CA ILE A 276 24.88 9.52 11.64
C ILE A 276 26.09 10.33 12.11
N LYS A 277 25.86 11.30 13.00
CA LYS A 277 26.93 12.02 13.68
C LYS A 277 27.42 11.16 14.85
N GLY A 278 28.61 10.57 14.68
CA GLY A 278 29.17 9.54 15.58
C GLY A 278 29.17 9.91 17.06
N ASP A 279 29.63 11.12 17.41
CA ASP A 279 29.73 11.55 18.81
C ASP A 279 28.36 11.72 19.51
N GLU A 280 27.30 11.94 18.74
CA GLU A 280 25.94 12.19 19.28
C GLU A 280 25.02 10.97 19.14
N ASN A 281 25.46 9.92 18.43
CA ASN A 281 24.61 8.81 17.98
C ASN A 281 23.27 9.33 17.41
N ARG A 282 23.35 10.39 16.60
CA ARG A 282 22.18 11.11 16.07
C ARG A 282 22.17 11.08 14.55
N ALA A 283 21.05 10.68 13.97
CA ALA A 283 20.82 10.85 12.54
C ALA A 283 20.62 12.34 12.22
N LYS A 284 21.40 12.86 11.27
CA LYS A 284 21.43 14.29 10.92
C LYS A 284 21.10 14.57 9.47
N GLY A 285 21.33 13.61 8.57
CA GLY A 285 21.04 13.79 7.16
C GLY A 285 20.89 12.50 6.39
N VAL A 286 20.57 12.62 5.12
CA VAL A 286 20.39 11.52 4.17
C VAL A 286 21.22 11.81 2.93
N GLU A 287 22.02 10.84 2.51
CA GLU A 287 22.73 10.85 1.22
C GLU A 287 21.88 10.11 0.20
N TYR A 288 21.66 10.73 -0.96
CA TYR A 288 20.81 10.17 -2.02
C TYR A 288 21.28 10.63 -3.39
N ASP A 289 20.96 9.84 -4.41
CA ASP A 289 21.19 10.19 -5.80
C ASP A 289 19.88 10.63 -6.46
N ARG A 290 19.92 11.75 -7.17
CA ARG A 290 18.77 12.26 -7.92
C ARG A 290 19.21 12.79 -9.26
N HIS A 291 18.55 12.33 -10.33
CA HIS A 291 18.86 12.71 -11.72
C HIS A 291 20.36 12.58 -12.07
N GLY A 292 21.01 11.53 -11.55
CA GLY A 292 22.43 11.25 -11.77
C GLY A 292 23.41 12.10 -10.94
N LYS A 293 22.92 12.84 -9.93
CA LYS A 293 23.73 13.66 -9.04
C LYS A 293 23.58 13.20 -7.60
N ALA A 294 24.69 13.04 -6.91
CA ALA A 294 24.70 12.84 -5.47
C ALA A 294 24.28 14.14 -4.76
N GLN A 295 23.42 14.00 -3.76
CA GLN A 295 22.87 15.08 -2.96
C GLN A 295 22.83 14.68 -1.48
N VAL A 296 22.78 15.67 -0.61
CA VAL A 296 22.60 15.50 0.83
C VAL A 296 21.50 16.44 1.31
N ALA A 297 20.64 15.95 2.20
CA ALA A 297 19.67 16.76 2.92
C ALA A 297 19.80 16.51 4.43
N TYR A 298 19.48 17.53 5.24
CA TYR A 298 19.61 17.51 6.70
C TYR A 298 18.27 17.65 7.40
N ALA A 299 18.11 16.95 8.52
CA ALA A 299 16.94 17.03 9.39
C ALA A 299 17.29 17.75 10.69
N THR A 300 16.53 18.79 11.06
CA THR A 300 16.65 19.46 12.36
C THR A 300 16.02 18.61 13.46
N LYS A 301 14.89 17.95 13.17
CA LYS A 301 14.16 17.07 14.10
C LYS A 301 14.49 15.60 13.84
N GLU A 302 13.80 14.92 12.92
CA GLU A 302 13.96 13.47 12.75
C GLU A 302 13.97 13.03 11.28
N ILE A 303 14.67 11.92 11.02
CA ILE A 303 14.62 11.17 9.76
C ILE A 303 13.70 9.97 9.98
N ILE A 304 12.77 9.74 9.06
CA ILE A 304 11.75 8.70 9.16
C ILE A 304 11.85 7.79 7.93
N VAL A 305 12.20 6.53 8.15
CA VAL A 305 12.32 5.53 7.07
C VAL A 305 10.99 4.83 6.86
N THR A 306 10.49 4.88 5.64
CA THR A 306 9.24 4.24 5.18
C THR A 306 9.41 3.56 3.82
N ALA A 307 10.58 2.99 3.58
CA ALA A 307 10.95 2.38 2.30
C ALA A 307 10.34 0.98 2.09
N GLY A 308 9.61 0.44 3.07
CA GLY A 308 9.03 -0.89 3.05
C GLY A 308 10.00 -1.96 3.55
N ALA A 309 9.47 -3.12 3.91
CA ALA A 309 10.24 -4.14 4.65
C ALA A 309 11.61 -4.48 4.03
N ILE A 310 11.70 -4.60 2.71
CA ILE A 310 12.94 -5.00 2.05
C ILE A 310 13.94 -3.84 1.97
N GLN A 311 13.51 -2.67 1.47
CA GLN A 311 14.41 -1.53 1.25
C GLN A 311 14.80 -0.82 2.55
N THR A 312 13.93 -0.82 3.56
CA THR A 312 14.28 -0.29 4.88
C THR A 312 15.46 -1.04 5.50
N ALA A 313 15.47 -2.37 5.41
CA ALA A 313 16.60 -3.16 5.88
C ALA A 313 17.90 -2.80 5.14
N LYS A 314 17.81 -2.61 3.81
CA LYS A 314 18.96 -2.18 2.98
C LYS A 314 19.53 -0.85 3.43
N ILE A 315 18.68 0.15 3.57
CA ILE A 315 19.10 1.52 3.93
C ILE A 315 19.73 1.52 5.32
N LEU A 316 19.14 0.84 6.30
CA LEU A 316 19.72 0.72 7.64
C LEU A 316 21.09 0.03 7.62
N MET A 317 21.23 -1.11 6.94
CA MET A 317 22.51 -1.83 6.85
C MET A 317 23.59 -1.02 6.14
N LEU A 318 23.26 -0.33 5.04
CA LEU A 318 24.20 0.57 4.35
C LEU A 318 24.59 1.79 5.18
N SER A 319 23.77 2.15 6.18
CA SER A 319 24.03 3.20 7.16
C SER A 319 24.84 2.71 8.36
N GLY A 320 25.31 1.46 8.36
CA GLY A 320 26.06 0.88 9.49
C GLY A 320 25.17 0.39 10.65
N ILE A 321 23.87 0.22 10.41
CA ILE A 321 22.89 -0.26 11.41
C ILE A 321 22.47 -1.67 11.00
N GLY A 322 22.99 -2.68 11.69
CA GLY A 322 22.80 -4.08 11.33
C GLY A 322 23.76 -4.99 12.06
N GLN A 323 23.69 -6.30 11.78
CA GLN A 323 24.51 -7.28 12.48
C GLN A 323 26.00 -7.02 12.21
N ARG A 324 26.78 -6.84 13.27
CA ARG A 324 28.22 -6.55 13.20
C ARG A 324 28.97 -7.48 12.25
N ALA A 325 28.81 -8.78 12.42
CA ALA A 325 29.51 -9.77 11.59
C ALA A 325 29.23 -9.63 10.09
N GLU A 326 27.99 -9.26 9.71
CA GLU A 326 27.62 -9.06 8.31
C GLU A 326 28.22 -7.76 7.77
N LEU A 327 28.09 -6.66 8.53
CA LEU A 327 28.62 -5.36 8.16
C LEU A 327 30.15 -5.37 8.06
N ASP A 328 30.84 -5.98 9.02
CA ASP A 328 32.31 -6.12 9.03
C ASP A 328 32.79 -6.94 7.83
N SER A 329 32.08 -8.02 7.46
CA SER A 329 32.44 -8.84 6.29
C SER A 329 32.36 -8.06 4.97
N LEU A 330 31.47 -7.07 4.92
CA LEU A 330 31.38 -6.14 3.80
C LEU A 330 32.29 -4.94 4.00
N GLY A 331 32.84 -4.73 5.21
CA GLY A 331 33.63 -3.60 5.72
C GLY A 331 32.86 -2.27 5.87
N ILE A 332 31.55 -2.35 6.08
CA ILE A 332 30.71 -1.21 6.43
C ILE A 332 30.97 -0.89 7.91
N PRO A 333 31.34 0.36 8.28
CA PRO A 333 31.52 0.72 9.68
C PRO A 333 30.25 0.48 10.50
N VAL A 334 30.38 -0.24 11.61
CA VAL A 334 29.25 -0.56 12.48
C VAL A 334 28.96 0.61 13.42
N ILE A 335 27.77 1.18 13.28
CA ILE A 335 27.23 2.23 14.15
C ILE A 335 26.37 1.61 15.25
N ALA A 336 25.50 0.67 14.89
CA ALA A 336 24.65 -0.04 15.82
C ALA A 336 24.52 -1.51 15.42
N ASP A 337 24.87 -2.40 16.36
CA ASP A 337 24.76 -3.85 16.18
C ASP A 337 23.33 -4.30 16.50
N LEU A 338 22.47 -4.29 15.49
CA LEU A 338 21.05 -4.61 15.60
C LEU A 338 20.68 -5.73 14.62
N PRO A 339 19.66 -6.55 14.90
CA PRO A 339 19.24 -7.67 14.05
C PRO A 339 18.45 -7.23 12.80
N VAL A 340 18.87 -6.13 12.15
CA VAL A 340 18.27 -5.65 10.91
C VAL A 340 18.33 -6.74 9.83
N GLY A 341 17.24 -6.88 9.09
CA GLY A 341 17.08 -7.88 8.03
C GLY A 341 16.75 -9.27 8.56
N LYS A 342 16.64 -9.51 9.87
CA LYS A 342 16.10 -10.77 10.42
C LYS A 342 14.57 -10.78 10.42
N ARG A 343 13.99 -11.96 10.69
CA ARG A 343 12.54 -12.15 10.88
C ARG A 343 11.68 -11.66 9.71
N LEU A 344 12.18 -11.82 8.48
CA LEU A 344 11.36 -11.59 7.29
C LEU A 344 10.18 -12.57 7.31
N GLN A 345 8.96 -12.07 7.39
CA GLN A 345 7.73 -12.86 7.25
C GLN A 345 6.99 -12.44 5.98
N ASP A 346 6.25 -13.38 5.40
CA ASP A 346 5.39 -13.15 4.22
C ASP A 346 4.27 -14.20 4.17
N HIS A 347 3.15 -13.82 3.56
CA HIS A 347 2.02 -14.72 3.30
C HIS A 347 2.25 -15.48 2.00
N LEU A 348 2.65 -16.74 2.12
CA LEU A 348 2.64 -17.65 0.97
C LEU A 348 1.19 -17.97 0.60
N SER A 349 0.91 -17.92 -0.70
CA SER A 349 -0.40 -18.23 -1.25
C SER A 349 -0.31 -19.26 -2.37
N VAL A 350 -1.43 -19.89 -2.73
CA VAL A 350 -1.57 -20.72 -3.93
C VAL A 350 -2.88 -20.40 -4.62
N TYR A 351 -2.88 -20.36 -5.96
CA TYR A 351 -4.11 -20.34 -6.75
C TYR A 351 -4.62 -21.77 -6.91
N LEU A 352 -5.66 -22.13 -6.17
CA LEU A 352 -6.32 -23.44 -6.29
C LEU A 352 -7.38 -23.38 -7.39
N GLY A 353 -7.25 -24.28 -8.37
CA GLY A 353 -8.15 -24.37 -9.51
C GLY A 353 -7.43 -24.87 -10.76
N PRO A 354 -8.03 -24.69 -11.95
CA PRO A 354 -9.32 -24.02 -12.17
C PRO A 354 -10.52 -24.83 -11.65
N PHE A 355 -11.56 -24.13 -11.21
CA PHE A 355 -12.92 -24.65 -11.04
C PHE A 355 -13.75 -24.22 -12.24
N PHE A 356 -14.17 -25.17 -13.07
CA PHE A 356 -15.03 -24.91 -14.24
C PHE A 356 -16.45 -24.59 -13.81
N VAL A 357 -17.10 -23.67 -14.51
CA VAL A 357 -18.50 -23.27 -14.29
C VAL A 357 -19.24 -23.14 -15.61
N ASP A 358 -20.55 -22.93 -15.55
CA ASP A 358 -21.37 -22.60 -16.73
C ASP A 358 -20.93 -21.28 -17.38
N THR A 359 -21.07 -21.22 -18.70
CA THR A 359 -20.72 -20.05 -19.51
C THR A 359 -21.46 -18.79 -19.03
N GLY A 360 -20.71 -17.72 -18.78
CA GLY A 360 -21.17 -16.42 -18.30
C GLY A 360 -21.14 -16.26 -16.78
N ALA A 361 -20.79 -17.29 -16.00
CA ALA A 361 -20.82 -17.22 -14.55
C ALA A 361 -19.61 -16.50 -13.93
N SER A 362 -18.44 -16.58 -14.55
CA SER A 362 -17.19 -15.93 -14.09
C SER A 362 -16.80 -14.77 -15.01
N LEU A 363 -15.91 -13.89 -14.56
CA LEU A 363 -15.38 -12.81 -15.39
C LEU A 363 -14.38 -13.40 -16.41
N ASP A 364 -14.51 -13.06 -17.69
CA ASP A 364 -13.54 -13.43 -18.72
C ASP A 364 -13.09 -12.15 -19.44
N ILE A 365 -11.78 -11.89 -19.50
CA ILE A 365 -11.31 -10.62 -20.09
C ILE A 365 -11.53 -10.56 -21.60
N ASP A 366 -11.44 -11.68 -22.31
CA ASP A 366 -11.59 -11.73 -23.77
C ASP A 366 -13.04 -11.48 -24.18
N ARG A 367 -13.99 -11.77 -23.28
CA ARG A 367 -15.43 -11.55 -23.43
C ARG A 367 -15.91 -10.22 -22.85
N ASP A 368 -15.52 -9.90 -21.62
CA ASP A 368 -16.18 -8.88 -20.79
C ASP A 368 -15.43 -7.53 -20.78
N VAL A 369 -14.16 -7.50 -21.16
CA VAL A 369 -13.36 -6.26 -21.24
C VAL A 369 -13.44 -5.68 -22.66
N SER A 370 -14.23 -4.62 -22.82
CA SER A 370 -14.44 -3.92 -24.09
C SER A 370 -14.43 -2.39 -23.91
N ALA A 371 -14.57 -1.62 -25.00
CA ALA A 371 -14.75 -0.16 -24.89
C ALA A 371 -16.00 0.21 -24.07
N GLY A 372 -17.04 -0.61 -24.09
CA GLY A 372 -18.20 -0.44 -23.23
C GLY A 372 -17.84 -0.55 -21.74
N ALA A 373 -16.92 -1.45 -21.39
CA ALA A 373 -16.41 -1.60 -20.02
C ALA A 373 -15.58 -0.37 -19.57
N ALA A 374 -14.85 0.27 -20.48
CA ALA A 374 -14.16 1.53 -20.18
C ALA A 374 -15.15 2.69 -19.93
N LEU A 375 -16.24 2.76 -20.69
CA LEU A 375 -17.30 3.76 -20.48
C LEU A 375 -18.08 3.52 -19.18
N SER A 376 -18.33 2.27 -18.79
CA SER A 376 -18.99 1.95 -17.52
C SER A 376 -18.10 2.27 -16.31
N LEU A 377 -16.78 2.08 -16.41
CA LEU A 377 -15.84 2.47 -15.36
C LEU A 377 -15.94 3.97 -15.03
N ALA A 378 -16.06 4.83 -16.05
CA ALA A 378 -16.25 6.27 -15.84
C ALA A 378 -17.55 6.63 -15.09
N ARG A 379 -18.50 5.70 -15.01
CA ARG A 379 -19.75 5.79 -14.26
C ARG A 379 -19.73 4.93 -12.98
N ASP A 380 -18.55 4.54 -12.50
CA ASP A 380 -18.37 3.72 -11.28
C ASP A 380 -19.11 2.37 -11.38
N ASN A 381 -19.06 1.73 -12.56
CA ASN A 381 -19.73 0.47 -12.83
C ASN A 381 -18.90 -0.45 -13.73
N GLY A 382 -19.28 -1.72 -13.82
CA GLY A 382 -18.72 -2.69 -14.75
C GLY A 382 -17.47 -3.42 -14.24
N PRO A 383 -16.96 -4.37 -15.04
CA PRO A 383 -15.97 -5.35 -14.60
C PRO A 383 -14.58 -4.74 -14.34
N LEU A 384 -14.30 -3.54 -14.85
CA LEU A 384 -13.02 -2.85 -14.58
C LEU A 384 -12.91 -2.30 -13.15
N THR A 385 -14.02 -2.28 -12.39
CA THR A 385 -14.05 -1.77 -11.01
C THR A 385 -13.53 -2.76 -9.97
N THR A 386 -13.32 -4.03 -10.35
CA THR A 386 -12.75 -5.07 -9.48
C THR A 386 -11.33 -5.44 -9.88
N THR A 387 -10.53 -5.96 -8.95
CA THR A 387 -9.22 -6.56 -9.24
C THR A 387 -9.31 -8.03 -9.69
N GLY A 388 -10.52 -8.58 -9.77
CA GLY A 388 -10.78 -10.01 -10.00
C GLY A 388 -10.96 -10.80 -8.70
N PHE A 389 -10.40 -10.30 -7.60
CA PHE A 389 -10.77 -10.74 -6.26
C PHE A 389 -12.18 -10.21 -5.92
N GLN A 390 -13.02 -11.02 -5.31
CA GLN A 390 -14.46 -10.71 -5.21
C GLN A 390 -15.01 -10.88 -3.79
N ALA A 391 -14.55 -11.90 -3.07
CA ALA A 391 -14.91 -12.15 -1.68
C ALA A 391 -13.76 -12.87 -0.97
N ALA A 392 -13.75 -12.83 0.35
CA ALA A 392 -12.79 -13.55 1.18
C ALA A 392 -13.50 -14.25 2.34
N ALA A 393 -12.94 -15.37 2.79
CA ALA A 393 -13.27 -16.02 4.04
C ALA A 393 -12.00 -16.11 4.90
N VAL A 394 -12.12 -15.71 6.16
CA VAL A 394 -11.03 -15.73 7.14
C VAL A 394 -11.41 -16.75 8.20
N ILE A 395 -10.68 -17.88 8.23
CA ILE A 395 -11.06 -19.08 8.99
C ILE A 395 -9.83 -19.74 9.63
N SER A 396 -10.03 -20.56 10.66
CA SER A 396 -8.91 -21.29 11.28
C SER A 396 -8.70 -22.67 10.64
N SER A 397 -7.45 -23.07 10.52
CA SER A 397 -7.01 -24.40 10.16
C SER A 397 -7.40 -25.42 11.24
N GLY A 398 -7.40 -26.71 10.88
CA GLY A 398 -7.61 -27.80 11.83
C GLY A 398 -6.58 -27.80 12.96
N LEU A 399 -5.32 -27.50 12.65
CA LEU A 399 -4.25 -27.41 13.65
C LEU A 399 -4.49 -26.27 14.64
N GLU A 400 -4.84 -25.09 14.17
CA GLU A 400 -5.13 -23.95 15.06
C GLU A 400 -6.33 -24.23 15.96
N LYS A 401 -7.37 -24.89 15.43
CA LYS A 401 -8.54 -25.32 16.22
C LYS A 401 -8.18 -26.34 17.30
N LEU A 402 -7.20 -27.22 17.06
CA LEU A 402 -6.70 -28.17 18.05
C LEU A 402 -5.89 -27.50 19.16
N HIS A 403 -5.16 -26.43 18.85
CA HIS A 403 -4.37 -25.66 19.83
C HIS A 403 -5.21 -24.63 20.62
N GLY A 404 -6.53 -24.71 20.58
CA GLY A 404 -7.42 -23.78 21.29
C GLY A 404 -7.61 -22.43 20.58
N GLY A 405 -7.02 -22.24 19.39
CA GLY A 405 -7.10 -21.02 18.59
C GLY A 405 -8.42 -20.85 17.82
N ARG A 406 -9.55 -21.29 18.37
CA ARG A 406 -10.86 -21.26 17.65
C ARG A 406 -11.32 -19.86 17.22
N ASN A 407 -10.69 -18.80 17.75
CA ASN A 407 -10.97 -17.40 17.46
C ASN A 407 -9.68 -16.63 17.12
N TRP A 408 -8.75 -17.21 16.34
CA TRP A 408 -7.60 -16.48 15.76
C TRP A 408 -7.17 -17.08 14.42
N PRO A 409 -7.94 -16.78 13.35
CA PRO A 409 -7.77 -17.40 12.03
C PRO A 409 -6.34 -17.32 11.49
N ASP A 410 -5.89 -18.41 10.87
CA ASP A 410 -4.59 -18.54 10.21
C ASP A 410 -4.69 -18.83 8.70
N LEU A 411 -5.91 -18.89 8.16
CA LEU A 411 -6.19 -19.06 6.73
C LEU A 411 -7.06 -17.93 6.19
N GLN A 412 -6.68 -17.43 5.01
CA GLN A 412 -7.54 -16.58 4.17
C GLN A 412 -7.81 -17.31 2.85
N LEU A 413 -9.09 -17.61 2.59
CA LEU A 413 -9.57 -18.12 1.31
C LEU A 413 -10.17 -16.96 0.51
N THR A 414 -9.65 -16.67 -0.67
CA THR A 414 -10.10 -15.52 -1.46
C THR A 414 -10.64 -15.99 -2.81
N MET A 415 -11.89 -15.63 -3.13
CA MET A 415 -12.48 -15.87 -4.44
C MET A 415 -11.80 -15.01 -5.49
N TYR A 416 -11.12 -15.65 -6.43
CA TYR A 416 -10.58 -15.04 -7.65
C TYR A 416 -11.46 -15.45 -8.84
N GLY A 417 -12.46 -14.63 -9.13
CA GLY A 417 -13.52 -14.93 -10.10
C GLY A 417 -13.15 -14.60 -11.54
N LEU A 418 -11.87 -14.70 -11.91
CA LEU A 418 -11.38 -14.49 -13.26
C LEU A 418 -11.09 -15.83 -13.94
N SER A 419 -11.62 -15.99 -15.14
CA SER A 419 -11.40 -17.16 -16.00
C SER A 419 -10.01 -17.12 -16.63
N HIS A 420 -9.47 -18.29 -16.97
CA HIS A 420 -8.24 -18.37 -17.74
C HIS A 420 -8.48 -17.93 -19.20
N HIS A 421 -8.08 -16.70 -19.51
CA HIS A 421 -8.06 -16.17 -20.87
C HIS A 421 -6.91 -16.77 -21.69
N LYS A 422 -6.85 -16.44 -22.98
CA LYS A 422 -5.89 -17.04 -23.93
C LYS A 422 -4.42 -16.98 -23.52
N SER A 423 -4.02 -15.92 -22.81
CA SER A 423 -2.65 -15.65 -22.38
C SER A 423 -2.46 -15.81 -20.86
N ALA A 424 -3.37 -16.48 -20.16
CA ALA A 424 -3.31 -16.64 -18.70
C ALA A 424 -1.99 -17.28 -18.23
N ASP A 425 -1.46 -18.26 -18.96
CA ASP A 425 -0.17 -18.88 -18.70
C ASP A 425 1.00 -17.90 -18.79
N GLU A 426 1.00 -17.00 -19.78
CA GLU A 426 2.03 -15.97 -19.94
C GLU A 426 1.96 -14.93 -18.83
N ASP A 427 0.75 -14.46 -18.51
CA ASP A 427 0.53 -13.41 -17.52
C ASP A 427 0.84 -13.90 -16.10
N PHE A 428 0.44 -15.12 -15.74
CA PHE A 428 0.80 -15.72 -14.45
C PHE A 428 2.30 -16.02 -14.35
N SER A 429 2.93 -16.46 -15.46
CA SER A 429 4.37 -16.66 -15.51
C SER A 429 5.12 -15.35 -15.27
N HIS A 430 4.68 -14.27 -15.92
CA HIS A 430 5.25 -12.94 -15.76
C HIS A 430 5.10 -12.40 -14.34
N ALA A 431 3.88 -12.45 -13.78
CA ALA A 431 3.57 -11.90 -12.46
C ALA A 431 4.26 -12.65 -11.32
N TYR A 432 4.26 -13.99 -11.35
CA TYR A 432 4.63 -14.82 -10.20
C TYR A 432 5.89 -15.67 -10.40
N HIS A 433 6.60 -15.47 -11.52
CA HIS A 433 7.83 -16.20 -11.84
C HIS A 433 7.64 -17.73 -11.96
N LEU A 434 6.40 -18.18 -12.19
CA LEU A 434 6.09 -19.58 -12.48
C LEU A 434 6.60 -19.96 -13.87
N LYS A 435 7.05 -21.20 -14.05
CA LYS A 435 7.53 -21.67 -15.36
C LYS A 435 6.40 -21.65 -16.38
N LYS A 436 6.64 -21.00 -17.52
CA LYS A 436 5.66 -20.90 -18.61
C LYS A 436 5.19 -22.27 -19.08
N ASP A 437 6.10 -23.24 -19.26
CA ASP A 437 5.71 -24.58 -19.73
C ASP A 437 4.83 -25.34 -18.73
N LEU A 438 5.10 -25.18 -17.42
CA LEU A 438 4.24 -25.74 -16.36
C LEU A 438 2.82 -25.18 -16.48
N LEU A 439 2.70 -23.85 -16.57
CA LEU A 439 1.39 -23.18 -16.64
C LEU A 439 0.69 -23.47 -17.97
N LYS A 440 1.42 -23.52 -19.08
CA LYS A 440 0.87 -23.87 -20.38
C LYS A 440 0.24 -25.25 -20.33
N THR A 441 0.99 -26.27 -19.88
CA THR A 441 0.47 -27.64 -19.74
C THR A 441 -0.73 -27.69 -18.79
N TYR A 442 -0.65 -27.05 -17.64
CA TYR A 442 -1.71 -27.13 -16.63
C TYR A 442 -2.96 -26.32 -17.01
N PHE A 443 -2.84 -25.16 -17.67
CA PHE A 443 -3.99 -24.29 -17.98
C PHE A 443 -4.61 -24.53 -19.35
N GLU A 444 -3.97 -25.27 -20.26
CA GLU A 444 -4.43 -25.42 -21.65
C GLU A 444 -5.91 -25.82 -21.74
N HIS A 445 -6.31 -26.83 -20.97
CA HIS A 445 -7.69 -27.36 -20.95
C HIS A 445 -8.75 -26.37 -20.44
N SER A 446 -8.33 -25.27 -19.81
CA SER A 446 -9.22 -24.25 -19.25
C SER A 446 -9.29 -22.96 -20.06
N LYS A 447 -8.39 -22.77 -21.03
CA LYS A 447 -8.36 -21.56 -21.85
C LYS A 447 -9.65 -21.40 -22.64
N GLY A 448 -10.30 -20.26 -22.49
CA GLY A 448 -11.57 -19.95 -23.17
C GLY A 448 -12.79 -20.67 -22.59
N SER A 449 -12.65 -21.32 -21.42
CA SER A 449 -13.76 -21.84 -20.64
C SER A 449 -13.96 -21.02 -19.38
N ASP A 450 -15.21 -20.77 -19.01
CA ASP A 450 -15.54 -20.08 -17.78
C ASP A 450 -15.08 -20.90 -16.57
N SER A 451 -14.27 -20.25 -15.75
CA SER A 451 -13.67 -20.84 -14.57
C SER A 451 -13.35 -19.77 -13.53
N PHE A 452 -13.08 -20.22 -12.31
CA PHE A 452 -12.54 -19.39 -11.25
C PHE A 452 -11.45 -20.14 -10.49
N SER A 453 -10.74 -19.42 -9.61
CA SER A 453 -9.81 -20.01 -8.64
C SER A 453 -10.15 -19.54 -7.23
N ILE A 454 -9.79 -20.36 -6.24
CA ILE A 454 -9.75 -19.91 -4.84
C ILE A 454 -8.28 -19.74 -4.47
N VAL A 455 -7.91 -18.54 -4.08
CA VAL A 455 -6.58 -18.28 -3.53
C VAL A 455 -6.57 -18.69 -2.06
N VAL A 456 -5.68 -19.61 -1.71
CA VAL A 456 -5.48 -20.07 -0.33
C VAL A 456 -4.20 -19.41 0.17
N SER A 457 -4.29 -18.64 1.25
CA SER A 457 -3.17 -17.92 1.86
C SER A 457 -3.00 -18.31 3.33
N GLY A 458 -1.75 -18.56 3.74
CA GLY A 458 -1.39 -18.76 5.14
C GLY A 458 -1.12 -17.41 5.81
N GLY A 459 -2.01 -16.98 6.70
CA GLY A 459 -1.97 -15.65 7.31
C GLY A 459 -1.03 -15.53 8.51
N ARG A 460 -0.66 -16.64 9.16
CA ARG A 460 0.14 -16.62 10.39
C ARG A 460 1.38 -17.53 10.29
N PRO A 461 2.33 -17.22 9.39
CA PRO A 461 3.49 -18.09 9.13
C PRO A 461 4.39 -18.22 10.37
N LYS A 462 4.81 -19.45 10.66
CA LYS A 462 5.82 -19.76 11.69
C LYS A 462 7.23 -19.75 11.11
N SER A 463 7.38 -19.96 9.80
CA SER A 463 8.65 -19.76 9.10
C SER A 463 9.00 -18.27 9.06
N SER A 464 10.29 -17.98 9.21
CA SER A 464 10.82 -16.63 9.03
C SER A 464 12.19 -16.67 8.37
N GLY A 465 12.48 -15.58 7.67
CA GLY A 465 13.60 -15.45 6.77
C GLY A 465 14.54 -14.30 7.10
N THR A 466 15.37 -13.96 6.11
CA THR A 466 16.32 -12.86 6.20
C THR A 466 16.42 -12.06 4.91
N VAL A 467 16.72 -10.77 5.04
CA VAL A 467 17.20 -9.87 4.00
C VAL A 467 18.64 -9.50 4.34
N LYS A 468 19.56 -9.60 3.37
CA LYS A 468 20.97 -9.28 3.53
C LYS A 468 21.50 -8.45 2.38
N LEU A 469 22.55 -7.66 2.66
CA LEU A 469 23.29 -6.97 1.62
C LEU A 469 24.10 -7.97 0.78
N LEU A 470 24.09 -7.81 -0.54
CA LEU A 470 25.04 -8.50 -1.40
C LEU A 470 26.44 -7.86 -1.30
N ASN A 471 26.48 -6.53 -1.29
CA ASN A 471 27.68 -5.70 -1.18
C ASN A 471 27.28 -4.27 -0.77
N ARG A 472 28.24 -3.33 -0.78
CA ARG A 472 28.01 -1.91 -0.40
C ARG A 472 27.35 -1.04 -1.46
N ASN A 473 27.15 -1.54 -2.69
CA ASN A 473 26.56 -0.74 -3.75
C ASN A 473 25.05 -0.54 -3.47
N PRO A 474 24.57 0.71 -3.28
CA PRO A 474 23.15 0.99 -3.01
C PRO A 474 22.21 0.58 -4.15
N TYR A 475 22.73 0.28 -5.35
CA TYR A 475 21.97 -0.22 -6.49
C TYR A 475 22.02 -1.75 -6.66
N ALA A 476 22.91 -2.45 -5.93
CA ALA A 476 23.00 -3.90 -6.01
C ALA A 476 21.71 -4.57 -5.47
N PRO A 477 21.32 -5.73 -6.01
CA PRO A 477 20.20 -6.49 -5.46
C PRO A 477 20.53 -6.99 -4.03
N LEU A 478 19.47 -7.31 -3.28
CA LEU A 478 19.57 -7.90 -1.95
C LEU A 478 19.55 -9.43 -2.03
N ILE A 479 20.13 -10.08 -1.02
CA ILE A 479 19.96 -11.50 -0.79
C ILE A 479 18.71 -11.67 0.07
N ILE A 480 17.60 -12.09 -0.54
CA ILE A 480 16.30 -12.22 0.12
C ILE A 480 15.98 -13.71 0.28
N ASN A 481 15.80 -14.18 1.50
CA ASN A 481 15.48 -15.57 1.77
C ASN A 481 14.38 -15.70 2.81
N PRO A 482 13.10 -15.81 2.40
CA PRO A 482 11.96 -15.94 3.33
C PRO A 482 11.89 -17.29 4.06
N ASN A 483 12.61 -18.33 3.60
CA ASN A 483 12.57 -19.68 4.15
C ASN A 483 11.15 -20.29 4.19
N TYR A 484 10.37 -20.14 3.11
CA TYR A 484 9.02 -20.69 3.08
C TYR A 484 8.99 -22.20 3.36
N PHE A 485 8.06 -22.62 4.22
CA PHE A 485 7.90 -24.00 4.72
C PHE A 485 9.14 -24.59 5.43
N ASP A 486 10.01 -23.75 6.02
CA ASP A 486 11.02 -24.23 6.98
C ASP A 486 10.36 -24.90 8.20
N LYS A 487 9.21 -24.38 8.63
CA LYS A 487 8.34 -25.02 9.60
C LYS A 487 7.26 -25.82 8.89
N VAL A 488 7.19 -27.11 9.18
CA VAL A 488 6.19 -28.03 8.62
C VAL A 488 4.75 -27.58 8.95
N TYR A 489 4.57 -26.86 10.06
CA TYR A 489 3.29 -26.25 10.44
C TYR A 489 2.65 -25.48 9.28
N ASP A 490 3.42 -24.62 8.62
CA ASP A 490 2.93 -23.76 7.56
C ASP A 490 2.43 -24.57 6.34
N LEU A 491 3.12 -25.67 6.03
CA LEU A 491 2.71 -26.57 4.95
C LEU A 491 1.39 -27.29 5.28
N VAL A 492 1.25 -27.79 6.52
CA VAL A 492 0.04 -28.49 6.95
C VAL A 492 -1.16 -27.55 6.96
N VAL A 493 -0.99 -26.30 7.42
CA VAL A 493 -2.02 -25.26 7.36
C VAL A 493 -2.47 -25.03 5.92
N MET A 494 -1.53 -24.85 4.98
CA MET A 494 -1.86 -24.64 3.57
C MET A 494 -2.61 -25.82 2.94
N VAL A 495 -2.21 -27.07 3.24
CA VAL A 495 -2.89 -28.27 2.74
C VAL A 495 -4.31 -28.38 3.30
N ASP A 496 -4.52 -28.07 4.58
CA ASP A 496 -5.87 -28.01 5.15
C ASP A 496 -6.72 -26.89 4.51
N GLY A 497 -6.11 -25.73 4.26
CA GLY A 497 -6.74 -24.62 3.53
C GLY A 497 -7.20 -25.02 2.13
N VAL A 498 -6.37 -25.75 1.37
CA VAL A 498 -6.75 -26.32 0.06
C VAL A 498 -7.96 -27.24 0.20
N LYS A 499 -7.93 -28.18 1.15
CA LYS A 499 -9.07 -29.10 1.36
C LYS A 499 -10.34 -28.36 1.79
N LYS A 500 -10.23 -27.30 2.60
CA LYS A 500 -11.36 -26.45 3.00
C LYS A 500 -11.94 -25.70 1.81
N ALA A 501 -11.10 -25.12 0.94
CA ALA A 501 -11.54 -24.45 -0.28
C ALA A 501 -12.29 -25.39 -1.23
N ILE A 502 -11.80 -26.62 -1.41
CA ILE A 502 -12.49 -27.66 -2.21
C ILE A 502 -13.85 -27.98 -1.63
N ARG A 503 -13.92 -28.26 -0.31
CA ARG A 503 -15.20 -28.56 0.37
C ARG A 503 -16.18 -27.40 0.28
N LEU A 504 -15.70 -26.15 0.38
CA LEU A 504 -16.55 -24.96 0.27
C LEU A 504 -17.30 -24.95 -1.07
N VAL A 505 -16.62 -25.29 -2.17
CA VAL A 505 -17.24 -25.37 -3.50
C VAL A 505 -18.12 -26.63 -3.61
N GLU A 506 -17.54 -27.82 -3.39
CA GLU A 506 -18.17 -29.13 -3.66
C GLU A 506 -19.30 -29.50 -2.69
N ASN A 507 -19.39 -28.89 -1.51
CA ASN A 507 -20.49 -29.16 -0.56
C ASN A 507 -21.61 -28.12 -0.64
N SER A 508 -21.57 -27.20 -1.60
CA SER A 508 -22.53 -26.09 -1.66
C SER A 508 -23.46 -26.19 -2.87
N THR A 509 -24.76 -26.02 -2.62
CA THR A 509 -25.77 -26.07 -3.69
C THR A 509 -25.57 -24.91 -4.67
N VAL A 510 -25.17 -23.73 -4.18
CA VAL A 510 -25.00 -22.54 -5.01
C VAL A 510 -23.91 -22.69 -6.06
N PHE A 511 -22.88 -23.49 -5.82
CA PHE A 511 -21.86 -23.82 -6.83
C PHE A 511 -22.29 -24.99 -7.71
N HIS A 512 -23.05 -25.95 -7.19
CA HIS A 512 -23.67 -26.99 -8.02
C HIS A 512 -24.64 -26.40 -9.07
N ASP A 513 -25.38 -25.35 -8.73
CA ASP A 513 -26.33 -24.67 -9.63
C ASP A 513 -25.67 -24.07 -10.88
N ILE A 514 -24.35 -23.88 -10.88
CA ILE A 514 -23.56 -23.39 -12.02
C ILE A 514 -22.55 -24.44 -12.52
N ASN A 515 -22.80 -25.72 -12.21
CA ASN A 515 -21.96 -26.87 -12.56
C ASN A 515 -20.48 -26.68 -12.17
N ALA A 516 -20.24 -26.04 -11.03
CA ALA A 516 -18.90 -25.80 -10.52
C ALA A 516 -18.19 -27.13 -10.23
N ARG A 517 -17.03 -27.34 -10.84
CA ARG A 517 -16.23 -28.56 -10.64
C ARG A 517 -14.75 -28.26 -10.72
N LEU A 518 -13.98 -28.80 -9.77
CA LEU A 518 -12.53 -28.74 -9.84
C LEU A 518 -12.04 -29.50 -11.08
N THR A 519 -10.97 -29.01 -11.71
CA THR A 519 -10.29 -29.75 -12.78
C THR A 519 -9.90 -31.17 -12.34
N ASN A 520 -9.95 -32.11 -13.27
CA ASN A 520 -9.42 -33.46 -13.10
C ASN A 520 -7.96 -33.57 -13.58
N GLU A 521 -7.38 -32.49 -14.10
CA GLU A 521 -5.99 -32.48 -14.53
C GLU A 521 -5.06 -32.54 -13.32
N VAL A 522 -4.10 -33.45 -13.40
CA VAL A 522 -3.05 -33.60 -12.40
C VAL A 522 -1.98 -32.54 -12.67
N LEU A 523 -1.58 -31.80 -11.63
CA LEU A 523 -0.53 -30.80 -11.76
C LEU A 523 0.79 -31.46 -12.24
N PRO A 524 1.43 -30.94 -13.30
CA PRO A 524 2.69 -31.48 -13.77
C PRO A 524 3.77 -31.48 -12.70
N GLY A 525 4.46 -32.61 -12.54
CA GLY A 525 5.44 -32.86 -11.47
C GLY A 525 4.86 -33.48 -10.19
N CYS A 526 3.55 -33.70 -10.11
CA CYS A 526 2.86 -34.33 -8.98
C CYS A 526 2.18 -35.66 -9.33
N GLU A 527 2.46 -36.24 -10.49
CA GLU A 527 1.81 -37.43 -11.05
C GLU A 527 2.06 -38.71 -10.25
N THR A 528 3.15 -38.75 -9.48
CA THR A 528 3.49 -39.90 -8.62
C THR A 528 2.57 -40.04 -7.41
N PHE A 529 1.80 -39.00 -7.08
CA PHE A 529 0.89 -39.00 -5.94
C PHE A 529 -0.54 -39.24 -6.42
N ARG A 530 -1.30 -40.04 -5.68
CA ARG A 530 -2.73 -40.23 -5.97
C ARG A 530 -3.43 -38.87 -5.95
N PHE A 531 -4.09 -38.50 -7.04
CA PHE A 531 -4.83 -37.24 -7.15
C PHE A 531 -5.76 -37.03 -5.95
N ARG A 532 -5.80 -35.80 -5.44
CA ARG A 532 -6.55 -35.37 -4.24
C ARG A 532 -6.13 -36.01 -2.90
N SER A 533 -5.04 -36.77 -2.85
CA SER A 533 -4.44 -37.20 -1.57
C SER A 533 -3.67 -36.06 -0.89
N ASP A 534 -3.38 -36.23 0.40
CA ASP A 534 -2.56 -35.29 1.17
C ASP A 534 -1.19 -35.08 0.54
N ALA A 535 -0.54 -36.16 0.11
CA ALA A 535 0.75 -36.10 -0.58
C ALA A 535 0.67 -35.34 -1.92
N TYR A 536 -0.45 -35.47 -2.65
CA TYR A 536 -0.68 -34.67 -3.85
C TYR A 536 -0.84 -33.19 -3.52
N TRP A 537 -1.61 -32.84 -2.49
CA TRP A 537 -1.80 -31.44 -2.09
C TRP A 537 -0.53 -30.80 -1.52
N GLU A 538 0.30 -31.56 -0.82
CA GLU A 538 1.63 -31.09 -0.44
C GLU A 538 2.48 -30.79 -1.67
N CYS A 539 2.52 -31.69 -2.66
CA CYS A 539 3.23 -31.45 -3.91
C CYS A 539 2.68 -30.22 -4.66
N TYR A 540 1.35 -30.10 -4.73
CA TYR A 540 0.66 -28.97 -5.35
C TYR A 540 1.05 -27.65 -4.70
N VAL A 541 0.93 -27.55 -3.37
CA VAL A 541 1.21 -26.33 -2.62
C VAL A 541 2.66 -25.91 -2.75
N LYS A 542 3.60 -26.86 -2.69
CA LYS A 542 5.03 -26.60 -2.88
C LYS A 542 5.38 -26.17 -4.30
N THR A 543 4.57 -26.54 -5.29
CA THR A 543 4.84 -26.29 -6.71
C THR A 543 4.21 -24.97 -7.19
N MET A 544 2.94 -24.74 -6.85
CA MET A 544 2.13 -23.58 -7.27
C MET A 544 2.18 -22.41 -6.27
N SER A 545 3.20 -22.34 -5.42
CA SER A 545 3.37 -21.25 -4.46
C SER A 545 3.55 -19.91 -5.18
N VAL A 546 2.90 -18.87 -4.66
CA VAL A 546 3.08 -17.46 -5.05
C VAL A 546 3.22 -16.57 -3.82
N SER A 547 3.79 -15.38 -3.99
CA SER A 547 3.78 -14.32 -2.98
C SER A 547 3.04 -13.11 -3.54
N PHE A 548 2.22 -12.46 -2.72
CA PHE A 548 1.60 -11.16 -3.04
C PHE A 548 2.38 -9.97 -2.46
N GLY A 549 3.60 -10.20 -1.94
CA GLY A 549 4.45 -9.15 -1.42
C GLY A 549 4.02 -8.57 -0.07
N ASN A 550 3.30 -9.35 0.74
CA ASN A 550 2.94 -9.01 2.12
C ASN A 550 4.15 -9.23 3.06
N VAL A 551 5.29 -8.62 2.74
CA VAL A 551 6.52 -8.80 3.51
C VAL A 551 6.61 -7.87 4.72
N ALA A 552 7.06 -8.37 5.86
CA ALA A 552 7.16 -7.63 7.12
C ALA A 552 8.34 -8.08 8.00
N GLY A 553 8.61 -7.33 9.08
CA GLY A 553 9.41 -7.78 10.24
C GLY A 553 10.93 -7.56 10.20
N THR A 554 11.47 -7.03 9.10
CA THR A 554 12.91 -6.84 8.90
C THR A 554 13.57 -5.78 9.78
N ALA A 555 12.80 -4.94 10.47
CA ALA A 555 13.24 -3.95 11.45
C ALA A 555 12.31 -3.96 12.68
N ALA A 556 11.95 -5.16 13.14
CA ALA A 556 10.89 -5.40 14.12
C ALA A 556 11.02 -4.57 15.43
N MET A 557 9.86 -4.11 15.92
CA MET A 557 9.71 -3.52 17.25
C MET A 557 10.19 -4.49 18.33
N GLY A 558 10.78 -3.93 19.39
CA GLY A 558 11.39 -4.69 20.50
C GLY A 558 12.78 -5.27 20.19
N SER A 559 13.29 -5.12 18.95
CA SER A 559 14.61 -5.66 18.57
C SER A 559 15.46 -4.72 17.72
N VAL A 560 14.86 -3.98 16.79
CA VAL A 560 15.55 -2.97 15.96
C VAL A 560 15.04 -1.57 16.29
N VAL A 561 13.73 -1.44 16.44
CA VAL A 561 13.09 -0.20 16.92
C VAL A 561 12.39 -0.45 18.26
N ASP A 562 12.21 0.60 19.06
CA ASP A 562 11.39 0.53 20.27
C ASP A 562 9.88 0.68 19.96
N SER A 563 9.04 0.65 20.99
CA SER A 563 7.58 0.76 20.83
C SER A 563 7.10 2.14 20.35
N ASN A 564 7.98 3.16 20.42
CA ASN A 564 7.79 4.47 19.80
C ASN A 564 8.38 4.52 18.40
N MET A 565 8.78 3.39 17.82
CA MET A 565 9.33 3.26 16.47
C MET A 565 10.69 3.94 16.27
N ARG A 566 11.42 4.25 17.36
CA ARG A 566 12.77 4.82 17.32
C ARG A 566 13.79 3.71 17.14
N VAL A 567 14.76 3.89 16.26
CA VAL A 567 15.87 2.93 16.13
C VAL A 567 16.64 2.87 17.44
N ILE A 568 16.77 1.66 18.00
CA ILE A 568 17.34 1.46 19.34
C ILE A 568 18.79 1.94 19.36
N GLY A 569 19.13 2.76 20.36
CA GLY A 569 20.47 3.31 20.52
C GLY A 569 20.78 4.54 19.64
N LEU A 570 19.86 5.00 18.81
CA LEU A 570 20.04 6.17 17.94
C LEU A 570 18.98 7.25 18.20
N LYS A 571 19.40 8.51 18.12
CA LYS A 571 18.52 9.69 18.23
C LYS A 571 18.13 10.21 16.86
N GLY A 572 16.91 10.71 16.73
CA GLY A 572 16.43 11.38 15.52
C GLY A 572 16.24 10.46 14.31
N LEU A 573 16.09 9.15 14.54
CA LEU A 573 15.84 8.16 13.49
C LEU A 573 14.68 7.24 13.89
N ARG A 574 13.68 7.14 13.02
CA ARG A 574 12.55 6.22 13.15
C ARG A 574 12.34 5.39 11.90
N VAL A 575 11.63 4.28 12.08
CA VAL A 575 11.14 3.44 10.99
C VAL A 575 9.64 3.29 11.15
N MET A 576 8.85 3.58 10.12
CA MET A 576 7.39 3.58 10.20
C MET A 576 6.77 2.89 8.98
N ASP A 577 7.09 1.61 8.79
CA ASP A 577 6.53 0.79 7.71
C ASP A 577 6.39 -0.69 8.13
N ALA A 578 6.04 -1.57 7.20
CA ALA A 578 5.85 -3.01 7.48
C ALA A 578 7.07 -3.71 8.11
N SER A 579 8.28 -3.18 7.98
CA SER A 579 9.48 -3.72 8.61
C SER A 579 9.37 -3.79 10.14
N ILE A 580 8.59 -2.91 10.78
CA ILE A 580 8.55 -2.83 12.24
C ILE A 580 7.63 -3.86 12.89
N MET A 581 6.77 -4.52 12.11
CA MET A 581 5.81 -5.49 12.65
C MET A 581 6.58 -6.64 13.33
N PRO A 582 6.43 -6.86 14.65
CA PRO A 582 7.17 -7.91 15.35
C PRO A 582 6.66 -9.32 15.00
N SER A 583 5.41 -9.41 14.54
CA SER A 583 4.74 -10.55 13.92
C SER A 583 3.88 -10.00 12.78
N ILE A 584 3.81 -10.64 11.63
CA ILE A 584 2.93 -10.20 10.54
C ILE A 584 1.44 -10.34 10.93
N VAL A 585 0.59 -9.39 10.50
CA VAL A 585 -0.87 -9.50 10.69
C VAL A 585 -1.48 -10.64 9.85
N SER A 586 -2.60 -11.21 10.28
CA SER A 586 -3.21 -12.41 9.67
C SER A 586 -3.80 -12.23 8.26
N THR A 587 -3.91 -10.99 7.76
CA THR A 587 -4.41 -10.64 6.42
C THR A 587 -3.43 -9.72 5.69
N SER A 588 -3.79 -9.18 4.51
CA SER A 588 -2.97 -8.21 3.79
C SER A 588 -2.40 -7.10 4.69
N THR A 589 -1.11 -6.75 4.53
CA THR A 589 -0.42 -5.82 5.44
C THR A 589 -0.77 -4.35 5.21
N GLY A 590 -1.44 -4.02 4.10
CA GLY A 590 -1.66 -2.65 3.63
C GLY A 590 -2.32 -1.74 4.67
N ALA A 591 -3.46 -2.17 5.24
CA ALA A 591 -4.17 -1.39 6.24
C ALA A 591 -3.36 -1.21 7.53
N ALA A 592 -2.68 -2.25 8.00
CA ALA A 592 -1.81 -2.17 9.18
C ALA A 592 -0.65 -1.18 8.99
N VAL A 593 -0.06 -1.10 7.79
CA VAL A 593 0.95 -0.08 7.46
C VAL A 593 0.39 1.34 7.52
N MET A 594 -0.84 1.54 7.04
CA MET A 594 -1.48 2.86 7.11
C MET A 594 -1.73 3.26 8.58
N MET A 595 -2.21 2.33 9.40
CA MET A 595 -2.38 2.55 10.85
C MET A 595 -1.06 2.89 11.54
N ILE A 596 0.02 2.17 11.24
CA ILE A 596 1.37 2.45 11.77
C ILE A 596 1.78 3.89 11.44
N ALA A 597 1.53 4.34 10.21
CA ALA A 597 1.85 5.69 9.77
C ALA A 597 1.05 6.76 10.53
N GLU A 598 -0.25 6.55 10.70
CA GLU A 598 -1.13 7.48 11.41
C GLU A 598 -0.78 7.58 12.90
N LYS A 599 -0.54 6.43 13.56
CA LYS A 599 -0.01 6.41 14.93
C LYS A 599 1.35 7.10 15.03
N GLY A 600 2.22 6.87 14.06
CA GLY A 600 3.55 7.47 13.98
C GLY A 600 3.50 8.99 13.84
N ALA A 601 2.59 9.52 13.01
CA ALA A 601 2.33 10.94 12.90
C ALA A 601 1.89 11.53 14.25
N ASP A 602 0.89 10.92 14.91
CA ASP A 602 0.39 11.37 16.22
C ASP A 602 1.51 11.43 17.28
N LEU A 603 2.38 10.42 17.33
CA LEU A 603 3.55 10.41 18.22
C LEU A 603 4.53 11.55 17.92
N LEU A 604 4.84 11.80 16.65
CA LEU A 604 5.76 12.86 16.25
C LEU A 604 5.18 14.24 16.54
N LEU A 605 3.91 14.48 16.19
CA LEU A 605 3.24 15.75 16.45
C LEU A 605 3.21 16.04 17.96
N LYS A 606 2.80 15.08 18.80
CA LYS A 606 2.82 15.24 20.26
C LYS A 606 4.20 15.53 20.82
N GLN A 607 5.23 14.86 20.30
CA GLN A 607 6.60 15.07 20.78
C GLN A 607 7.13 16.48 20.44
N TRP A 608 6.78 17.01 19.27
CA TRP A 608 7.39 18.23 18.75
C TRP A 608 6.51 19.49 18.86
N GLN A 609 5.23 19.35 19.24
CA GLN A 609 4.28 20.47 19.48
C GLN A 609 4.84 21.55 20.43
N GLY A 610 5.62 21.17 21.46
CA GLY A 610 6.22 22.12 22.42
C GLY A 610 7.41 22.93 21.88
N THR A 611 7.85 22.72 20.64
CA THR A 611 8.99 23.44 20.03
C THR A 611 8.59 24.57 19.06
N GLN A 612 7.29 24.83 18.93
CA GLN A 612 6.71 25.85 18.03
C GLN A 612 6.62 27.26 18.66
N THR A 613 6.57 27.37 20.00
CA THR A 613 6.23 28.61 20.71
C THR A 613 7.23 29.76 20.55
N GLU A 614 8.50 29.49 20.24
CA GLU A 614 9.49 30.57 20.04
C GLU A 614 9.64 31.02 18.57
N GLY A 615 9.19 30.22 17.60
CA GLY A 615 9.39 30.49 16.16
C GLY A 615 8.11 30.77 15.36
N GLY A 616 6.95 30.29 15.83
CA GLY A 616 5.67 30.38 15.11
C GLY A 616 5.13 31.81 15.05
N LEU A 617 5.12 32.53 16.18
CA LEU A 617 4.59 33.90 16.24
C LEU A 617 5.30 34.88 15.28
N LEU A 618 6.63 34.73 15.14
CA LEU A 618 7.44 35.55 14.23
C LEU A 618 7.26 35.18 12.75
N LYS A 619 6.94 33.92 12.45
CA LYS A 619 6.70 33.44 11.06
C LYS A 619 5.31 33.84 10.56
N ASP A 620 4.28 33.72 11.39
CA ASP A 620 2.92 34.12 11.02
C ASP A 620 2.83 35.63 10.78
N THR A 621 3.51 36.42 11.61
CA THR A 621 3.62 37.87 11.43
C THR A 621 4.32 38.23 10.11
N ASN A 622 5.40 37.53 9.74
CA ASN A 622 6.12 37.79 8.48
C ASN A 622 5.38 37.29 7.22
N LEU A 623 4.63 36.19 7.32
CA LEU A 623 3.82 35.66 6.23
C LEU A 623 2.61 36.58 5.94
N VAL A 624 1.97 37.08 6.99
CA VAL A 624 0.91 38.11 6.90
C VAL A 624 1.48 39.40 6.31
N LEU A 625 2.64 39.87 6.77
CA LEU A 625 3.30 41.06 6.21
C LEU A 625 3.70 40.91 4.73
N THR A 626 4.15 39.72 4.30
CA THR A 626 4.51 39.46 2.91
C THR A 626 3.27 39.45 2.01
N LYS A 627 2.18 38.79 2.42
CA LYS A 627 0.90 38.81 1.68
C LYS A 627 0.26 40.20 1.64
N ILE A 628 0.40 40.99 2.71
CA ILE A 628 -0.03 42.41 2.73
C ILE A 628 0.79 43.22 1.73
N LYS A 629 2.12 43.06 1.67
CA LYS A 629 2.98 43.76 0.70
C LYS A 629 2.71 43.36 -0.76
N GLU A 630 2.49 42.08 -1.02
CA GLU A 630 2.17 41.58 -2.36
C GLU A 630 0.81 42.12 -2.85
N ASN A 631 -0.18 42.24 -1.97
CA ASN A 631 -1.48 42.78 -2.32
C ASN A 631 -1.52 44.32 -2.34
N ALA A 632 -0.70 45.00 -1.54
CA ALA A 632 -0.53 46.45 -1.60
C ALA A 632 0.03 46.92 -2.96
N SER A 633 0.86 46.10 -3.62
CA SER A 633 1.34 46.39 -4.98
C SER A 633 0.23 46.37 -6.06
N LYS A 634 -0.88 45.69 -5.77
CA LYS A 634 -2.05 45.56 -6.66
C LYS A 634 -3.16 46.57 -6.36
N MET A 635 -3.12 47.25 -5.21
CA MET A 635 -4.07 48.28 -4.82
C MET A 635 -3.53 49.68 -5.14
N LYS A 636 -3.40 50.02 -6.44
CA LYS A 636 -3.30 51.42 -6.86
C LYS A 636 -4.71 52.02 -6.86
N GLY A 637 -5.13 52.68 -5.78
CA GLY A 637 -6.34 53.51 -5.84
C GLY A 637 -7.09 53.84 -4.55
N THR A 638 -6.68 53.38 -3.37
CA THR A 638 -7.44 53.69 -2.13
C THR A 638 -6.51 54.21 -1.04
N ILE A 639 -6.38 55.54 -0.99
CA ILE A 639 -5.50 56.28 -0.09
C ILE A 639 -6.37 56.80 1.08
N ASP A 640 -6.13 56.30 2.29
CA ASP A 640 -5.69 57.12 3.44
C ASP A 640 -5.52 56.28 4.73
N SER A 641 -6.23 55.16 4.86
CA SER A 641 -6.17 54.28 6.05
C SER A 641 -4.91 53.40 6.14
N SER A 642 -4.16 53.26 5.03
CA SER A 642 -2.94 52.43 5.00
C SER A 642 -1.72 53.09 5.64
N LYS A 643 -1.69 54.43 5.72
CA LYS A 643 -0.49 55.15 6.20
C LYS A 643 -0.38 55.09 7.73
N ALA A 644 -1.49 55.29 8.44
CA ALA A 644 -1.56 55.14 9.89
C ALA A 644 -1.27 53.69 10.33
N PHE A 645 -1.88 52.71 9.65
CA PHE A 645 -1.66 51.28 9.93
C PHE A 645 -0.21 50.83 9.70
N LEU A 646 0.45 51.36 8.66
CA LEU A 646 1.87 51.08 8.38
C LEU A 646 2.82 51.75 9.38
N GLU A 647 2.43 52.86 10.00
CA GLU A 647 3.22 53.49 11.08
C GLU A 647 3.06 52.75 12.41
N THR A 648 1.85 52.28 12.75
CA THR A 648 1.61 51.45 13.94
C THR A 648 2.36 50.11 13.86
N LEU A 649 2.41 49.48 12.68
CA LEU A 649 3.19 48.25 12.46
C LEU A 649 4.71 48.47 12.51
N LYS A 650 5.21 49.66 12.16
CA LYS A 650 6.62 50.03 12.33
C LYS A 650 6.98 50.23 13.80
N LEU A 651 6.08 50.79 14.60
CA LEU A 651 6.22 50.94 16.06
C LEU A 651 6.16 49.59 16.78
N ALA A 652 5.28 48.68 16.36
CA ALA A 652 5.19 47.32 16.91
C ALA A 652 6.46 46.48 16.68
N GLY A 653 7.24 46.78 15.63
CA GLY A 653 8.53 46.12 15.36
C GLY A 653 9.69 46.58 16.26
N SER A 654 9.55 47.71 16.96
CA SER A 654 10.60 48.30 17.80
C SER A 654 10.27 48.35 19.29
N ASN A 655 8.98 48.45 19.68
CA ASN A 655 8.53 48.30 21.07
C ASN A 655 7.04 47.89 21.16
N PRO A 656 6.71 46.60 21.35
CA PRO A 656 5.35 46.07 21.26
C PRO A 656 4.35 46.65 22.29
N ASP A 657 4.81 46.96 23.51
CA ASP A 657 3.93 47.37 24.61
C ASP A 657 3.39 48.81 24.43
N ALA A 658 4.16 49.69 23.77
CA ALA A 658 3.72 51.06 23.46
C ALA A 658 2.70 51.11 22.31
N ALA A 659 2.66 50.09 21.44
CA ALA A 659 1.72 50.03 20.31
C ALA A 659 0.30 49.66 20.75
N LEU A 660 0.13 48.95 21.87
CA LEU A 660 -1.16 48.53 22.41
C LEU A 660 -1.95 49.67 23.07
N GLU A 661 -1.28 50.71 23.57
CA GLU A 661 -1.94 51.87 24.21
C GLU A 661 -2.51 52.90 23.22
N GLN A 662 -2.11 52.86 21.94
CA GLN A 662 -2.51 53.85 20.93
C GLN A 662 -3.58 53.37 19.94
N ILE A 663 -4.05 52.14 20.07
CA ILE A 663 -5.03 51.57 19.14
C ILE A 663 -6.44 51.90 19.63
N ASP A 664 -7.12 52.82 18.93
CA ASP A 664 -8.54 53.07 19.14
C ASP A 664 -9.35 51.83 18.71
N MET A 665 -10.14 51.28 19.64
CA MET A 665 -11.00 50.12 19.42
C MET A 665 -12.03 50.34 18.30
N GLU A 666 -12.36 51.59 18.00
CA GLU A 666 -13.30 51.93 16.92
C GLU A 666 -12.65 51.77 15.52
N ASP A 667 -11.34 51.97 15.40
CA ASP A 667 -10.59 51.75 14.16
C ASP A 667 -10.32 50.26 13.91
N LEU A 668 -10.12 49.48 14.98
CA LEU A 668 -10.00 48.02 14.88
C LEU A 668 -11.31 47.36 14.41
N LYS A 669 -12.46 47.89 14.84
CA LYS A 669 -13.80 47.48 14.38
C LYS A 669 -14.06 47.82 12.92
N LYS A 670 -13.64 48.99 12.46
CA LYS A 670 -13.75 49.38 11.04
C LYS A 670 -12.88 48.50 10.14
N LEU A 671 -11.71 48.08 10.62
CA LEU A 671 -10.83 47.17 9.90
C LEU A 671 -11.44 45.76 9.76
N THR A 672 -12.02 45.23 10.83
CA THR A 672 -12.70 43.91 10.81
C THR A 672 -13.95 43.92 9.94
N GLN A 673 -14.72 45.01 9.91
CA GLN A 673 -15.85 45.18 8.98
C GLN A 673 -15.38 45.27 7.51
N SER A 674 -14.25 45.93 7.24
CA SER A 674 -13.70 46.04 5.89
C SER A 674 -13.14 44.70 5.37
N VAL A 675 -12.52 43.90 6.24
CA VAL A 675 -12.06 42.54 5.93
C VAL A 675 -13.23 41.57 5.75
N GLY A 676 -14.27 41.68 6.58
CA GLY A 676 -15.52 40.92 6.42
C GLY A 676 -16.22 41.19 5.08
N SER A 677 -16.10 42.41 4.56
CA SER A 677 -16.63 42.80 3.24
C SER A 677 -15.82 42.20 2.07
N LEU A 678 -14.52 41.98 2.24
CA LEU A 678 -13.64 41.33 1.27
C LEU A 678 -13.83 39.81 1.21
N ALA A 679 -14.16 39.17 2.34
CA ALA A 679 -14.48 37.73 2.39
C ALA A 679 -15.75 37.38 1.59
N ALA A 680 -16.69 38.30 1.45
CA ALA A 680 -17.90 38.13 0.65
C ALA A 680 -17.64 38.17 -0.88
N ILE A 681 -16.54 38.77 -1.32
CA ILE A 681 -16.18 38.91 -2.74
C ILE A 681 -15.30 37.75 -3.22
N LEU A 682 -14.58 37.06 -2.32
CA LEU A 682 -13.54 36.09 -2.69
C LEU A 682 -13.92 34.60 -2.48
N GLY A 683 -15.10 34.27 -1.96
CA GLY A 683 -15.51 32.88 -1.71
C GLY A 683 -14.68 32.21 -0.60
N PRO A 684 -15.06 31.01 -0.11
CA PRO A 684 -14.68 30.56 1.22
C PRO A 684 -13.23 30.06 1.27
N ALA A 685 -12.30 30.93 1.64
CA ALA A 685 -11.03 30.53 2.22
C ALA A 685 -11.24 30.30 3.72
N ARG A 686 -11.14 29.03 4.15
CA ARG A 686 -11.06 28.67 5.57
C ARG A 686 -9.70 29.12 6.10
N CYS A 687 -9.64 30.28 6.74
CA CYS A 687 -8.67 30.53 7.80
C CYS A 687 -9.37 30.19 9.13
N PRO A 688 -8.75 29.42 10.04
CA PRO A 688 -9.22 29.35 11.43
C PRO A 688 -9.03 30.73 12.09
N SER A 689 -9.97 31.03 12.99
CA SER A 689 -10.13 32.28 13.76
C SER A 689 -8.89 32.72 14.52
#